data_AF-R5FUQ0-F1
#
_entry.id   AF-R5FUQ0-F1
#
_cell.length_a   1.000
_cell.length_b   1.000
_cell.length_c   1.000
_cell.angle_alpha   90.00
_cell.angle_beta   90.00
_cell.angle_gamma   90.00
#
_symmetry.space_group_name_H-M   'P 1'
#
loop_
_entity.id
_entity.type
_entity.pdbx_description
1 polymer ?
#
loop_
_entity_poly.entity_id
_entity_poly.type
_entity_poly.pdbx_seq_one_letter_code
_entity_poly.pdbx_strand_id
1 'polypeptide(L)'
;MEPTEIILSFVISYIAGIIPTEWFSNHKSMKEKLDLCFKSAVYKWTNNPDTQNAVGEQMDKYLPQLKDFIAHKPIGRHPRENDLLRLWAEEILNDTECNQFFLEYEHQIMALKLEEECITAKEILEDTNNIKAQIEQLKNRGITKSSVYWEQWASGPNNIKLNTSILLAGREAEKQKVIESCNAPCCLYVEAASIKEAKAFVVASIISESSALTERTVIATNNEAYKDIVENCNGMIFITDIQENAHYVVSRGHTVFLCICPSDKSNDACTIHLPILDREDFISSLVEIGINDDKARSLAVDSMRDISILRNLLDFTDKTPVWQTTENIRLIIPALLLGEWNEDWQDDKDLVKLMTAKEYDTYIEEITPLLFVDETPLIRIGKIWKTKSPYDLLKQLVVYITSSHLERFAEVVEWVLQDDDPDAEEKMNEKGLHWWQNKQAFSGRLKEGVFQSLTLLSIVTSRNQNNKDWVNSFIERKIKDFNLKRYLTHRHNLQWLVEASPSSFIKFIQNDIKKGSLLLNQIMDVKHKDFSIIGTEIYYSELLFALEALAWDEQYLFDTTDILMYLCSYRNDSNYANKPINTLLSIYRFGLPQTYAPFETRLEILKSCATKHPKTISSLCVLLLKGLSEQVFMPNAHFRWRMRERKEAPNYIPSIPTTHVIAIVQLLLATSEFSVENIKEMVNLSFDNYLRGCRTMFLDAISKCKDKIKGNEEITDCFREKINWHLQCQESNWALSKEELVPFEKLLCEIESDDILIKNKYLFEDFLIKTPDYKDFDNDFLKKNKETRETRAKIIKQIIDKKGLDAVWSFAEIVKHKEGVANAIYDLYGTDIHDEIYRKYCNGYLSKIFVNRYFFSVYSGQGKSAYMSIIEELSSISQKHISIILSAPGYQQTLADFASTLSKDVEKEYWEDVNILNSPEEEYGNIIWKLCSVKRYTDILHIIQIKNDEIIIATDIKIRILHEMIANGAWDVLRNHIYEISEVLKTISLPKDNTQKSILLQMEFIMYDNLCHYMNTHEIHLMQEINKDPSLLMEIYAMVFKADDGVEEEYPKDNTQIESKLAMAQLAYRFIHNYHEVPCSSPTGEVNENALSEYFEELKRLAKQYNRTSILPIIIGRILGNFRETKDYPPEIFCRFVEHFNDNRIDSEIRCALYNRRGMTTRSPFEGGTIERHHIKTFTKYRDKARYYSPRLVNIFEGLIKEYQLMAEKEDNEAKLLDITN
;
A
#
# COMPACT_ATOMS: atom_id res chain seq x y z
N MET A 1 32.66 27.00 38.60
CA MET A 1 33.64 26.12 39.25
C MET A 1 33.44 26.23 40.73
N GLU A 2 33.15 25.12 41.40
CA GLU A 2 33.07 25.12 42.87
C GLU A 2 34.47 25.37 43.47
N PRO A 3 34.59 25.97 44.67
CA PRO A 3 35.89 26.22 45.33
C PRO A 3 36.75 24.95 45.43
N THR A 4 36.08 23.81 45.57
CA THR A 4 36.61 22.45 45.57
C THR A 4 37.34 22.09 44.27
N GLU A 5 36.80 22.46 43.11
CA GLU A 5 37.39 22.16 41.79
C GLU A 5 38.66 23.00 41.52
N ILE A 6 38.69 24.24 42.04
CA ILE A 6 39.82 25.16 41.89
C ILE A 6 41.00 24.69 42.74
N ILE A 7 40.75 24.32 44.00
CA ILE A 7 41.73 23.76 44.94
C ILE A 7 42.38 22.49 44.35
N LEU A 8 41.58 21.62 43.76
CA LEU A 8 42.04 20.33 43.23
C LEU A 8 42.78 20.48 41.88
N SER A 9 42.34 21.38 41.01
CA SER A 9 43.05 21.72 39.77
C SER A 9 44.44 22.32 40.03
N PHE A 10 44.60 23.05 41.14
CA PHE A 10 45.88 23.60 41.55
C PHE A 10 46.85 22.53 42.05
N VAL A 11 46.38 21.61 42.90
CA VAL A 11 47.18 20.45 43.37
C VAL A 11 47.72 19.64 42.18
N ILE A 12 46.86 19.40 41.18
CA ILE A 12 47.23 18.70 39.94
C ILE A 12 48.32 19.45 39.14
N SER A 13 48.27 20.80 39.11
CA SER A 13 49.21 21.64 38.34
C SER A 13 50.55 21.80 39.04
N TYR A 14 50.56 21.89 40.38
CA TYR A 14 51.77 21.87 41.22
C TYR A 14 52.53 20.54 41.06
N ILE A 15 51.81 19.42 41.05
CA ILE A 15 52.38 18.06 40.92
C ILE A 15 52.92 17.80 39.51
N ALA A 16 52.30 18.39 38.49
CA ALA A 16 52.74 18.27 37.11
C ALA A 16 53.97 19.13 36.77
N GLY A 17 54.49 19.94 37.71
CA GLY A 17 55.67 20.78 37.52
C GLY A 17 55.44 21.99 36.61
N ILE A 18 54.20 22.43 36.46
CA ILE A 18 53.78 23.46 35.48
C ILE A 18 53.89 24.89 36.07
N ILE A 19 54.21 25.04 37.36
CA ILE A 19 54.42 26.35 38.00
C ILE A 19 55.93 26.65 38.12
N PRO A 20 56.41 27.86 37.81
CA PRO A 20 57.81 28.24 37.98
C PRO A 20 58.30 28.03 39.42
N THR A 21 59.46 27.40 39.57
CA THR A 21 60.03 26.95 40.85
C THR A 21 60.36 28.06 41.85
N GLU A 22 60.35 29.34 41.44
CA GLU A 22 60.74 30.47 42.28
C GLU A 22 59.65 30.98 43.24
N TRP A 23 58.37 30.59 43.05
CA TRP A 23 57.28 31.08 43.89
C TRP A 23 57.16 30.40 45.27
N PHE A 24 57.71 29.20 45.42
CA PHE A 24 57.51 28.36 46.61
C PHE A 24 58.65 28.41 47.64
N SER A 25 59.62 29.31 47.47
CA SER A 25 60.82 29.39 48.32
C SER A 25 60.56 29.73 49.79
N ASN A 26 59.36 30.22 50.14
CA ASN A 26 59.05 30.74 51.48
C ASN A 26 58.03 29.92 52.30
N HIS A 27 57.46 28.83 51.77
CA HIS A 27 56.57 27.95 52.54
C HIS A 27 57.12 26.51 52.52
N LYS A 28 57.27 25.90 53.71
CA LYS A 28 57.71 24.50 53.88
C LYS A 28 56.97 23.59 52.91
N SER A 29 57.70 22.69 52.26
CA SER A 29 57.29 22.10 50.99
C SER A 29 55.87 21.52 51.06
N MET A 30 55.00 22.01 50.18
CA MET A 30 53.59 21.56 50.09
C MET A 30 53.49 20.04 49.85
N LYS A 31 54.54 19.44 49.27
CA LYS A 31 54.65 17.98 49.09
C LYS A 31 54.69 17.23 50.42
N GLU A 32 55.39 17.73 51.43
CA GLU A 32 55.42 17.11 52.78
C GLU A 32 54.05 17.18 53.47
N LYS A 33 53.29 18.25 53.22
CA LYS A 33 51.94 18.42 53.79
C LYS A 33 50.90 17.53 53.10
N LEU A 34 50.95 17.42 51.77
CA LEU A 34 50.11 16.49 51.02
C LEU A 34 50.38 15.03 51.38
N ASP A 35 51.65 14.69 51.68
CA ASP A 35 52.04 13.36 52.18
C ASP A 35 51.48 13.10 53.59
N LEU A 36 51.47 14.10 54.47
CA LEU A 36 50.82 14.01 55.78
C LEU A 36 49.31 13.83 55.68
N CYS A 37 48.63 14.58 54.80
CA CYS A 37 47.20 14.42 54.53
C CYS A 37 46.91 13.03 53.93
N PHE A 38 47.77 12.53 53.04
CA PHE A 38 47.63 11.18 52.47
C PHE A 38 47.79 10.11 53.55
N LYS A 39 48.82 10.20 54.39
CA LYS A 39 49.05 9.26 55.49
C LYS A 39 47.90 9.30 56.51
N SER A 40 47.35 10.48 56.80
CA SER A 40 46.13 10.63 57.63
C SER A 40 44.92 9.95 57.00
N ALA A 41 44.71 10.12 55.69
CA ALA A 41 43.64 9.47 54.96
C ALA A 41 43.79 7.95 54.91
N VAL A 42 45.02 7.45 54.70
CA VAL A 42 45.33 6.00 54.73
C VAL A 42 45.12 5.42 56.13
N TYR A 43 45.41 6.17 57.19
CA TYR A 43 45.13 5.75 58.57
C TYR A 43 43.61 5.67 58.86
N LYS A 44 42.82 6.60 58.32
CA LYS A 44 41.35 6.61 58.44
C LYS A 44 40.65 5.62 57.49
N TRP A 45 41.34 5.18 56.44
CA TRP A 45 40.82 4.27 55.44
C TRP A 45 40.63 2.86 56.00
N THR A 46 39.39 2.37 56.10
CA THR A 46 39.04 1.13 56.82
C THR A 46 39.53 -0.14 56.09
N ASN A 47 40.81 -0.48 56.28
CA ASN A 47 41.49 -1.60 55.61
C ASN A 47 42.47 -2.32 56.56
N ASN A 48 43.01 -3.48 56.18
CA ASN A 48 43.93 -4.21 57.07
C ASN A 48 45.24 -3.41 57.31
N PRO A 49 45.88 -3.54 58.49
CA PRO A 49 47.05 -2.73 58.85
C PRO A 49 48.26 -2.91 57.92
N ASP A 50 48.48 -4.12 57.40
CA ASP A 50 49.58 -4.39 56.45
C ASP A 50 49.38 -3.65 55.12
N THR A 51 48.13 -3.54 54.67
CA THR A 51 47.73 -2.82 53.45
C THR A 51 47.80 -1.31 53.66
N GLN A 52 47.38 -0.81 54.82
CA GLN A 52 47.52 0.60 55.16
C GLN A 52 49.00 1.02 55.19
N ASN A 53 49.88 0.22 55.80
CA ASN A 53 51.31 0.50 55.83
C ASN A 53 51.95 0.44 54.43
N ALA A 54 51.55 -0.53 53.60
CA ALA A 54 52.06 -0.65 52.24
C ALA A 54 51.61 0.50 51.31
N VAL A 55 50.38 1.00 51.51
CA VAL A 55 49.80 2.09 50.70
C VAL A 55 50.23 3.47 51.21
N GLY A 56 50.41 3.65 52.52
CA GLY A 56 50.77 4.93 53.15
C GLY A 56 52.10 5.51 52.70
N GLU A 57 53.01 4.67 52.19
CA GLU A 57 54.31 5.07 51.62
C GLU A 57 54.28 5.25 50.08
N GLN A 58 53.12 5.10 49.44
CA GLN A 58 52.95 5.15 47.98
C GLN A 58 52.10 6.33 47.49
N MET A 59 52.16 7.49 48.15
CA MET A 59 51.40 8.69 47.76
C MET A 59 51.49 8.99 46.26
N ASP A 60 52.71 8.97 45.72
CA ASP A 60 52.99 9.33 44.32
C ASP A 60 52.26 8.41 43.31
N LYS A 61 51.90 7.17 43.69
CA LYS A 61 51.16 6.21 42.84
C LYS A 61 49.67 6.52 42.76
N TYR A 62 49.06 6.97 43.85
CA TYR A 62 47.62 7.28 43.94
C TYR A 62 47.32 8.72 43.49
N LEU A 63 48.36 9.53 43.34
CA LEU A 63 48.31 10.92 42.92
C LEU A 63 47.63 11.16 41.54
N PRO A 64 47.92 10.39 40.48
CA PRO A 64 47.22 10.52 39.19
C PRO A 64 45.79 9.97 39.24
N GLN A 65 45.53 9.03 40.14
CA GLN A 65 44.19 8.45 40.32
C GLN A 65 43.27 9.42 41.04
N LEU A 66 43.78 10.19 42.01
CA LEU A 66 43.06 11.31 42.63
C LEU A 66 42.64 12.33 41.56
N LYS A 67 43.55 12.68 40.65
CA LYS A 67 43.28 13.58 39.50
C LYS A 67 42.11 13.10 38.65
N ASP A 68 42.13 11.83 38.24
CA ASP A 68 41.05 11.30 37.38
C ASP A 68 39.76 11.00 38.15
N PHE A 69 39.81 10.79 39.48
CA PHE A 69 38.65 10.64 40.36
C PHE A 69 37.87 11.95 40.48
N ILE A 70 38.58 13.07 40.65
CA ILE A 70 37.98 14.40 40.78
C ILE A 70 37.43 14.90 39.44
N ALA A 71 38.09 14.57 38.32
CA ALA A 71 37.63 14.92 36.98
C ALA A 71 36.41 14.12 36.49
N HIS A 72 35.79 13.29 37.35
CA HIS A 72 34.63 12.45 37.05
C HIS A 72 34.80 11.57 35.78
N LYS A 73 36.04 11.17 35.44
CA LYS A 73 36.29 10.35 34.25
C LYS A 73 35.77 8.92 34.46
N PRO A 74 35.11 8.30 33.44
CA PRO A 74 34.49 6.99 33.55
C PRO A 74 35.53 5.88 33.43
N ILE A 75 36.34 5.71 34.48
CA ILE A 75 37.36 4.66 34.59
C ILE A 75 36.90 3.70 35.69
N GLY A 76 36.82 2.41 35.39
CA GLY A 76 36.35 1.38 36.34
C GLY A 76 37.34 1.20 37.50
N ARG A 77 37.13 1.92 38.61
CA ARG A 77 37.98 1.84 39.82
C ARG A 77 37.35 0.94 40.89
N HIS A 78 38.19 0.29 41.67
CA HIS A 78 37.73 -0.56 42.76
C HIS A 78 37.12 0.28 43.91
N PRO A 79 35.98 -0.11 44.52
CA PRO A 79 35.27 0.72 45.50
C PRO A 79 36.12 1.19 46.69
N ARG A 80 37.04 0.36 47.17
CA ARG A 80 37.95 0.73 48.27
C ARG A 80 38.98 1.79 47.89
N GLU A 81 39.40 1.82 46.64
CA GLU A 81 40.33 2.83 46.13
C GLU A 81 39.63 4.19 46.04
N ASN A 82 38.38 4.21 45.55
CA ASN A 82 37.56 5.43 45.56
C ASN A 82 37.35 5.96 46.98
N ASP A 83 37.16 5.08 47.97
CA ASP A 83 36.97 5.50 49.36
C ASP A 83 38.25 6.13 49.95
N LEU A 84 39.43 5.61 49.62
CA LEU A 84 40.71 6.23 49.99
C LEU A 84 40.90 7.61 49.32
N LEU A 85 40.61 7.72 48.03
CA LEU A 85 40.74 8.96 47.27
C LEU A 85 39.78 10.04 47.79
N ARG A 86 38.57 9.65 48.18
CA ARG A 86 37.61 10.56 48.84
C ARG A 86 38.12 11.05 50.19
N LEU A 87 38.57 10.14 51.06
CA LEU A 87 39.13 10.50 52.37
C LEU A 87 40.36 11.40 52.23
N TRP A 88 41.20 11.16 51.21
CA TRP A 88 42.36 12.00 50.95
C TRP A 88 41.99 13.40 50.49
N ALA A 89 41.00 13.55 49.59
CA ALA A 89 40.47 14.84 49.20
C ALA A 89 39.89 15.62 50.40
N GLU A 90 39.21 14.93 51.32
CA GLU A 90 38.66 15.52 52.55
C GLU A 90 39.76 15.99 53.52
N GLU A 91 40.82 15.20 53.73
CA GLU A 91 41.96 15.60 54.59
C GLU A 91 42.75 16.80 54.02
N ILE A 92 42.80 16.95 52.69
CA ILE A 92 43.42 18.12 52.04
C ILE A 92 42.59 19.39 52.27
N LEU A 93 41.26 19.29 52.19
CA LEU A 93 40.36 20.42 52.39
C LEU A 93 40.29 20.87 53.86
N ASN A 94 40.49 19.95 54.80
CA ASN A 94 40.45 20.21 56.23
C ASN A 94 41.79 20.70 56.83
N ASP A 95 42.89 20.68 56.07
CA ASP A 95 44.18 21.23 56.52
C ASP A 95 44.23 22.75 56.34
N THR A 96 44.43 23.45 57.46
CA THR A 96 44.34 24.92 57.54
C THR A 96 45.41 25.64 56.73
N GLU A 97 46.61 25.07 56.58
CA GLU A 97 47.69 25.66 55.79
C GLU A 97 47.45 25.47 54.29
N CYS A 98 46.94 24.30 53.89
CA CYS A 98 46.54 24.04 52.51
C CYS A 98 45.43 25.02 52.07
N ASN A 99 44.39 25.16 52.87
CA ASN A 99 43.22 25.96 52.53
C ASN A 99 43.53 27.48 52.48
N GLN A 100 44.40 27.98 53.37
CA GLN A 100 44.81 29.38 53.39
C GLN A 100 45.74 29.74 52.22
N PHE A 101 46.59 28.81 51.78
CA PHE A 101 47.41 28.95 50.58
C PHE A 101 46.56 29.03 49.30
N PHE A 102 45.44 28.30 49.21
CA PHE A 102 44.59 28.32 48.02
C PHE A 102 43.74 29.58 47.87
N LEU A 103 43.34 30.21 48.99
CA LEU A 103 42.56 31.46 48.98
C LEU A 103 43.40 32.69 48.59
N GLU A 104 44.71 32.71 48.87
CA GLU A 104 45.57 33.86 48.55
C GLU A 104 45.98 33.95 47.06
N TYR A 105 45.94 32.85 46.30
CA TYR A 105 46.42 32.80 44.91
C TYR A 105 45.30 32.63 43.85
N GLU A 106 44.04 32.58 44.26
CA GLU A 106 42.86 32.35 43.39
C GLU A 106 42.80 33.32 42.19
N HIS A 107 43.05 34.62 42.42
CA HIS A 107 43.01 35.64 41.38
C HIS A 107 44.19 35.59 40.38
N GLN A 108 45.35 35.07 40.77
CA GLN A 108 46.52 34.94 39.89
C GLN A 108 46.47 33.68 39.03
N ILE A 109 45.77 32.64 39.50
CA ILE A 109 45.54 31.40 38.76
C ILE A 109 44.55 31.61 37.60
N MET A 110 43.53 32.47 37.77
CA MET A 110 42.67 32.90 36.66
C MET A 110 43.43 33.71 35.60
N ALA A 111 44.43 34.50 36.00
CA ALA A 111 45.24 35.28 35.06
C ALA A 111 46.19 34.41 34.23
N LEU A 112 46.79 33.36 34.81
CA LEU A 112 47.70 32.44 34.10
C LEU A 112 46.97 31.54 33.07
N LYS A 113 45.73 31.11 33.34
CA LYS A 113 44.90 30.41 32.34
C LYS A 113 44.51 31.31 31.17
N LEU A 114 44.23 32.59 31.44
CA LEU A 114 43.96 33.60 30.42
C LEU A 114 45.22 33.92 29.59
N GLU A 115 46.42 33.85 30.17
CA GLU A 115 47.68 34.10 29.47
C GLU A 115 48.14 32.90 28.61
N GLU A 116 47.92 31.66 29.05
CA GLU A 116 48.18 30.45 28.24
C GLU A 116 47.20 30.31 27.06
N GLU A 117 45.92 30.63 27.28
CA GLU A 117 44.93 30.76 26.21
C GLU A 117 45.23 31.98 25.31
N CYS A 118 45.77 33.08 25.82
CA CYS A 118 46.17 34.24 25.02
C CYS A 118 47.48 34.04 24.25
N ILE A 119 48.43 33.24 24.74
CA ILE A 119 49.69 32.92 24.03
C ILE A 119 49.40 31.91 22.93
N THR A 120 48.60 30.87 23.21
CA THR A 120 48.13 29.94 22.19
C THR A 120 47.24 30.65 21.17
N ALA A 121 46.36 31.56 21.60
CA ALA A 121 45.58 32.40 20.70
C ALA A 121 46.42 33.43 19.95
N LYS A 122 47.56 33.92 20.49
CA LYS A 122 48.49 34.83 19.81
C LYS A 122 49.40 34.14 18.81
N GLU A 123 49.90 32.94 19.10
CA GLU A 123 50.65 32.11 18.14
C GLU A 123 49.72 31.64 17.01
N ILE A 124 48.50 31.20 17.34
CA ILE A 124 47.46 30.92 16.35
C ILE A 124 47.10 32.21 15.61
N LEU A 125 46.97 33.38 16.26
CA LEU A 125 46.70 34.65 15.57
C LEU A 125 47.85 35.08 14.65
N GLU A 126 49.11 34.92 15.05
CA GLU A 126 50.28 35.30 14.25
C GLU A 126 50.42 34.36 13.06
N ASP A 127 50.29 33.05 13.23
CA ASP A 127 50.26 32.09 12.12
C ASP A 127 49.05 32.33 11.21
N THR A 128 47.87 32.60 11.77
CA THR A 128 46.65 32.88 11.00
C THR A 128 46.72 34.25 10.30
N ASN A 129 47.41 35.25 10.87
CA ASN A 129 47.64 36.55 10.24
C ASN A 129 48.72 36.48 9.16
N ASN A 130 49.76 35.67 9.33
CA ASN A 130 50.77 35.39 8.30
C ASN A 130 50.14 34.63 7.12
N ILE A 131 49.35 33.60 7.40
CA ILE A 131 48.57 32.85 6.40
C ILE A 131 47.53 33.77 5.74
N LYS A 132 46.84 34.64 6.48
CA LYS A 132 45.91 35.65 5.90
C LYS A 132 46.64 36.61 4.96
N ALA A 133 47.79 37.15 5.36
CA ALA A 133 48.58 38.07 4.56
C ALA A 133 49.17 37.40 3.30
N GLN A 134 49.62 36.16 3.40
CA GLN A 134 50.11 35.36 2.26
C GLN A 134 48.97 34.98 1.30
N ILE A 135 47.81 34.55 1.81
CA ILE A 135 46.64 34.24 0.97
C ILE A 135 46.08 35.51 0.30
N GLU A 136 46.11 36.68 0.97
CA GLU A 136 45.72 37.95 0.35
C GLU A 136 46.68 38.41 -0.76
N GLN A 137 48.00 38.17 -0.62
CA GLN A 137 48.97 38.40 -1.68
C GLN A 137 48.82 37.43 -2.87
N LEU A 138 48.31 36.21 -2.64
CA LEU A 138 48.16 35.14 -3.65
C LEU A 138 46.77 35.07 -4.29
N LYS A 139 45.81 35.89 -3.86
CA LYS A 139 44.43 35.99 -4.42
C LYS A 139 44.39 36.24 -5.94
N ASN A 140 45.48 36.79 -6.50
CA ASN A 140 45.64 37.07 -7.93
C ASN A 140 46.36 35.95 -8.71
N ARG A 141 46.63 34.77 -8.12
CA ARG A 141 47.42 33.67 -8.73
C ARG A 141 46.72 32.30 -8.83
N GLY A 142 45.40 32.21 -8.61
CA GLY A 142 44.63 30.97 -8.87
C GLY A 142 44.37 30.06 -7.66
N ILE A 143 44.39 30.61 -6.44
CA ILE A 143 44.04 29.92 -5.18
C ILE A 143 42.90 30.67 -4.49
N THR A 144 41.89 29.92 -4.03
CA THR A 144 40.68 30.47 -3.43
C THR A 144 40.43 29.88 -2.05
N LYS A 145 40.05 30.69 -1.06
CA LYS A 145 39.63 30.19 0.26
C LYS A 145 38.36 29.35 0.14
N SER A 146 38.24 28.30 0.95
CA SER A 146 37.06 27.41 1.02
C SER A 146 35.73 28.18 1.16
N SER A 147 35.66 29.15 2.07
CA SER A 147 34.46 29.97 2.29
C SER A 147 34.06 30.81 1.07
N VAL A 148 35.03 31.41 0.38
CA VAL A 148 34.80 32.22 -0.83
C VAL A 148 34.36 31.33 -1.99
N TYR A 149 35.00 30.17 -2.15
CA TYR A 149 34.61 29.19 -3.17
C TYR A 149 33.17 28.71 -2.93
N TRP A 150 32.81 28.37 -1.69
CA TRP A 150 31.45 27.97 -1.35
C TRP A 150 30.45 29.06 -1.68
N GLU A 151 30.72 30.31 -1.31
CA GLU A 151 29.81 31.42 -1.57
C GLU A 151 29.62 31.68 -3.07
N GLN A 152 30.66 31.57 -3.87
CA GLN A 152 30.59 31.65 -5.34
C GLN A 152 29.84 30.47 -5.95
N TRP A 153 30.09 29.26 -5.44
CA TRP A 153 29.43 28.05 -5.92
C TRP A 153 27.95 28.07 -5.57
N ALA A 154 27.59 28.37 -4.32
CA ALA A 154 26.23 28.27 -3.79
C ALA A 154 25.28 29.42 -4.20
N SER A 155 25.78 30.53 -4.74
CA SER A 155 24.94 31.68 -5.13
C SER A 155 24.48 31.57 -6.57
N GLY A 156 23.16 31.66 -6.80
CA GLY A 156 22.54 31.57 -8.13
C GLY A 156 21.58 32.72 -8.44
N PRO A 157 20.91 32.67 -9.60
CA PRO A 157 19.93 33.69 -10.00
C PRO A 157 18.68 33.66 -9.11
N ASN A 158 17.85 34.71 -9.21
CA ASN A 158 16.58 34.84 -8.49
C ASN A 158 16.68 34.72 -6.95
N ASN A 159 17.80 35.16 -6.36
CA ASN A 159 18.10 35.06 -4.93
C ASN A 159 18.12 33.62 -4.38
N ILE A 160 18.28 32.61 -5.24
CA ILE A 160 18.44 31.22 -4.81
C ILE A 160 19.87 31.04 -4.31
N LYS A 161 20.02 30.55 -3.06
CA LYS A 161 21.31 30.22 -2.46
C LYS A 161 21.26 28.79 -1.90
N LEU A 162 22.09 27.91 -2.43
CA LEU A 162 22.19 26.52 -1.98
C LEU A 162 22.80 26.45 -0.56
N ASN A 163 22.26 25.58 0.29
CA ASN A 163 22.82 25.28 1.61
C ASN A 163 23.85 24.13 1.52
N THR A 164 24.63 23.91 2.57
CA THR A 164 25.63 22.83 2.59
C THR A 164 24.97 21.44 2.67
N SER A 165 23.79 21.34 3.27
CA SER A 165 23.03 20.09 3.41
C SER A 165 22.69 19.44 2.08
N ILE A 166 22.49 20.20 1.00
CA ILE A 166 22.20 19.65 -0.34
C ILE A 166 23.25 18.64 -0.83
N LEU A 167 24.52 18.80 -0.42
CA LEU A 167 25.62 17.91 -0.80
C LEU A 167 25.90 16.82 0.25
N LEU A 168 25.38 16.99 1.46
CA LEU A 168 25.60 16.07 2.59
C LEU A 168 24.44 15.08 2.75
N ALA A 169 23.29 15.33 2.11
CA ALA A 169 22.11 14.47 2.08
C ALA A 169 22.46 12.98 1.83
N GLY A 170 22.28 12.13 2.85
CA GLY A 170 22.59 10.70 2.80
C GLY A 170 24.09 10.33 2.74
N ARG A 171 25.01 11.28 2.93
CA ARG A 171 26.48 11.12 2.77
C ARG A 171 27.27 11.33 4.07
N GLU A 172 26.66 11.07 5.22
CA GLU A 172 27.27 11.32 6.54
C GLU A 172 28.52 10.47 6.80
N ALA A 173 28.56 9.23 6.29
CA ALA A 173 29.73 8.36 6.44
C ALA A 173 30.94 8.89 5.64
N GLU A 174 30.70 9.39 4.42
CA GLU A 174 31.71 10.00 3.55
C GLU A 174 32.19 11.33 4.15
N LYS A 175 31.27 12.15 4.67
CA LYS A 175 31.59 13.38 5.40
C LYS A 175 32.53 13.09 6.56
N GLN A 176 32.20 12.09 7.38
CA GLN A 176 33.01 11.72 8.54
C GLN A 176 34.44 11.32 8.15
N LYS A 177 34.61 10.55 7.06
CA LYS A 177 35.95 10.20 6.55
C LYS A 177 36.75 11.43 6.08
N VAL A 178 36.09 12.42 5.47
CA VAL A 178 36.73 13.70 5.09
C VAL A 178 37.21 14.44 6.35
N ILE A 179 36.38 14.53 7.38
CA ILE A 179 36.74 15.19 8.65
C ILE A 179 37.88 14.46 9.36
N GLU A 180 37.82 13.13 9.45
CA GLU A 180 38.89 12.32 10.03
C GLU A 180 40.24 12.51 9.31
N SER A 181 40.20 12.65 7.99
CA SER A 181 41.38 12.90 7.15
C SER A 181 41.99 14.29 7.36
N CYS A 182 41.25 15.24 7.95
CA CYS A 182 41.78 16.56 8.28
C CYS A 182 42.67 16.57 9.54
N ASN A 183 42.63 15.51 10.36
CA ASN A 183 43.33 15.47 11.64
C ASN A 183 44.84 15.19 11.51
N ALA A 184 45.27 14.59 10.40
CA ALA A 184 46.68 14.28 10.13
C ALA A 184 47.01 14.45 8.64
N PRO A 185 48.27 14.77 8.28
CA PRO A 185 48.71 14.84 6.89
C PRO A 185 48.43 13.54 6.14
N CYS A 186 47.54 13.59 5.15
CA CYS A 186 47.20 12.44 4.32
C CYS A 186 46.73 12.87 2.92
N CYS A 187 46.61 11.89 2.01
CA CYS A 187 46.05 12.07 0.69
C CYS A 187 44.77 11.23 0.59
N LEU A 188 43.66 11.88 0.24
CA LEU A 188 42.37 11.22 0.05
C LEU A 188 41.82 11.58 -1.32
N TYR A 189 41.42 10.58 -2.08
CA TYR A 189 40.74 10.76 -3.36
C TYR A 189 39.23 10.82 -3.10
N VAL A 190 38.57 11.79 -3.71
CA VAL A 190 37.11 11.95 -3.64
C VAL A 190 36.58 11.89 -5.06
N GLU A 191 35.95 10.77 -5.38
CA GLU A 191 35.33 10.51 -6.68
C GLU A 191 33.85 10.83 -6.63
N ALA A 192 33.38 11.65 -7.58
CA ALA A 192 31.98 12.04 -7.71
C ALA A 192 31.56 12.06 -9.19
N ALA A 193 30.28 12.35 -9.47
CA ALA A 193 29.78 12.44 -10.84
C ALA A 193 30.41 13.60 -11.62
N SER A 194 30.87 14.63 -10.91
CA SER A 194 31.75 15.65 -11.47
C SER A 194 32.85 16.10 -10.50
N ILE A 195 33.95 16.61 -11.04
CA ILE A 195 35.04 17.20 -10.25
C ILE A 195 34.51 18.37 -9.41
N LYS A 196 33.55 19.13 -9.96
CA LYS A 196 32.92 20.25 -9.25
C LYS A 196 32.10 19.78 -8.05
N GLU A 197 31.38 18.67 -8.18
CA GLU A 197 30.67 18.03 -7.07
C GLU A 197 31.65 17.59 -5.99
N ALA A 198 32.71 16.85 -6.36
CA ALA A 198 33.71 16.38 -5.41
C ALA A 198 34.34 17.54 -4.62
N LYS A 199 34.74 18.61 -5.31
CA LYS A 199 35.27 19.84 -4.67
C LYS A 199 34.24 20.47 -3.73
N ALA A 200 33.00 20.63 -4.19
CA ALA A 200 31.95 21.26 -3.40
C ALA A 200 31.57 20.42 -2.17
N PHE A 201 31.55 19.09 -2.28
CA PHE A 201 31.27 18.17 -1.19
C PHE A 201 32.29 18.32 -0.06
N VAL A 202 33.59 18.24 -0.39
CA VAL A 202 34.66 18.38 0.62
C VAL A 202 34.60 19.75 1.29
N VAL A 203 34.36 20.82 0.52
CA VAL A 203 34.18 22.17 1.07
C VAL A 203 32.97 22.23 2.00
N ALA A 204 31.83 21.66 1.59
CA ALA A 204 30.61 21.63 2.41
C ALA A 204 30.83 20.85 3.72
N SER A 205 31.50 19.69 3.66
CA SER A 205 31.86 18.90 4.85
C SER A 205 32.67 19.73 5.84
N ILE A 206 33.75 20.38 5.39
CA ILE A 206 34.66 21.16 6.25
C ILE A 206 33.96 22.39 6.84
N ILE A 207 33.23 23.15 6.02
CA ILE A 207 32.54 24.38 6.48
C ILE A 207 31.45 24.05 7.50
N SER A 208 30.75 22.93 7.32
CA SER A 208 29.69 22.51 8.24
C SER A 208 30.21 22.09 9.62
N GLU A 209 31.49 21.71 9.73
CA GLU A 209 32.07 21.12 10.93
C GLU A 209 32.85 22.13 11.80
N SER A 210 33.80 22.87 11.21
CA SER A 210 34.72 23.71 12.00
C SER A 210 35.22 24.94 11.24
N SER A 211 35.13 26.10 11.91
CA SER A 211 35.72 27.36 11.43
C SER A 211 37.25 27.30 11.36
N ALA A 212 37.90 26.58 12.27
CA ALA A 212 39.36 26.44 12.30
C ALA A 212 39.89 25.64 11.11
N LEU A 213 39.20 24.56 10.72
CA LEU A 213 39.54 23.79 9.51
C LEU A 213 39.29 24.64 8.25
N THR A 214 38.21 25.42 8.23
CA THR A 214 37.86 26.31 7.12
C THR A 214 38.98 27.32 6.84
N GLU A 215 39.59 27.91 7.88
CA GLU A 215 40.69 28.87 7.72
C GLU A 215 41.97 28.27 7.14
N ARG A 216 42.23 26.98 7.40
CA ARG A 216 43.38 26.22 6.86
C ARG A 216 43.12 25.58 5.49
N THR A 217 41.92 25.73 4.93
CA THR A 217 41.49 25.04 3.71
C THR A 217 41.49 25.97 2.49
N VAL A 218 42.19 25.54 1.43
CA VAL A 218 42.30 26.28 0.17
C VAL A 218 41.98 25.40 -1.03
N ILE A 219 41.28 25.96 -2.02
CA ILE A 219 41.09 25.35 -3.34
C ILE A 219 42.22 25.80 -4.25
N ALA A 220 43.00 24.84 -4.74
CA ALA A 220 44.07 25.10 -5.69
C ALA A 220 43.64 24.69 -7.10
N THR A 221 43.63 25.67 -8.03
CA THR A 221 43.31 25.43 -9.45
C THR A 221 44.48 25.71 -10.39
N ASN A 222 45.53 26.39 -9.89
CA ASN A 222 46.75 26.69 -10.64
C ASN A 222 47.92 25.90 -10.06
N ASN A 223 48.64 25.17 -10.92
CA ASN A 223 49.73 24.29 -10.52
C ASN A 223 50.97 25.02 -9.95
N GLU A 224 51.32 26.18 -10.51
CA GLU A 224 52.47 26.96 -10.03
C GLU A 224 52.20 27.52 -8.64
N ALA A 225 50.98 28.05 -8.42
CA ALA A 225 50.57 28.55 -7.12
C ALA A 225 50.45 27.41 -6.08
N TYR A 226 49.97 26.24 -6.50
CA TYR A 226 49.88 25.05 -5.65
C TYR A 226 51.27 24.66 -5.10
N LYS A 227 52.28 24.57 -5.95
CA LYS A 227 53.67 24.28 -5.55
C LYS A 227 54.25 25.34 -4.61
N ASP A 228 54.00 26.61 -4.89
CA ASP A 228 54.51 27.73 -4.09
C ASP A 228 53.99 27.67 -2.64
N ILE A 229 52.72 27.31 -2.42
CA ILE A 229 52.18 27.16 -1.06
C ILE A 229 52.73 25.90 -0.37
N VAL A 230 52.89 24.79 -1.11
CA VAL A 230 53.46 23.55 -0.55
C VAL A 230 54.89 23.74 -0.04
N GLU A 231 55.66 24.66 -0.63
CA GLU A 231 57.03 24.95 -0.19
C GLU A 231 57.11 25.96 0.96
N ASN A 232 56.16 26.90 1.05
CA ASN A 232 56.27 28.08 1.92
C ASN A 232 55.33 28.08 3.13
N CYS A 233 54.33 27.20 3.17
CA CYS A 233 53.37 27.09 4.27
C CYS A 233 53.45 25.69 4.90
N ASN A 234 52.91 25.51 6.12
CA ASN A 234 52.83 24.21 6.79
C ASN A 234 51.39 23.93 7.23
N GLY A 235 50.97 22.66 7.24
CA GLY A 235 49.67 22.27 7.81
C GLY A 235 48.42 22.72 7.03
N MET A 236 48.57 23.17 5.79
CA MET A 236 47.43 23.52 4.91
C MET A 236 46.64 22.28 4.45
N ILE A 237 45.33 22.46 4.25
CA ILE A 237 44.42 21.50 3.62
C ILE A 237 44.14 21.96 2.19
N PHE A 238 44.54 21.16 1.21
CA PHE A 238 44.34 21.45 -0.20
C PHE A 238 43.18 20.67 -0.78
N ILE A 239 42.29 21.34 -1.50
CA ILE A 239 41.25 20.72 -2.33
C ILE A 239 41.60 21.02 -3.79
N THR A 240 41.88 19.99 -4.59
CA THR A 240 42.38 20.18 -5.96
C THR A 240 42.08 19.00 -6.88
N ASP A 241 42.10 19.25 -8.18
CA ASP A 241 42.06 18.28 -9.28
C ASP A 241 43.44 18.12 -9.95
N ILE A 242 44.48 18.74 -9.40
CA ILE A 242 45.84 18.68 -9.93
C ILE A 242 46.49 17.33 -9.53
N GLN A 243 46.64 16.44 -10.52
CA GLN A 243 47.25 15.11 -10.34
C GLN A 243 48.79 15.15 -10.30
N GLU A 244 49.36 15.73 -9.25
CA GLU A 244 50.80 15.70 -8.95
C GLU A 244 51.16 14.66 -7.87
N ASN A 245 52.45 14.57 -7.49
CA ASN A 245 52.92 13.62 -6.50
C ASN A 245 52.39 13.96 -5.09
N ALA A 246 51.20 13.45 -4.77
CA ALA A 246 50.55 13.68 -3.49
C ALA A 246 51.40 13.22 -2.28
N HIS A 247 52.25 12.19 -2.44
CA HIS A 247 53.15 11.76 -1.37
C HIS A 247 54.16 12.84 -0.98
N TYR A 248 54.61 13.65 -1.95
CA TYR A 248 55.50 14.78 -1.67
C TYR A 248 54.80 15.82 -0.81
N VAL A 249 53.57 16.18 -1.15
CA VAL A 249 52.77 17.18 -0.44
C VAL A 249 52.45 16.71 0.99
N VAL A 250 52.09 15.43 1.15
CA VAL A 250 51.88 14.82 2.48
C VAL A 250 53.17 14.78 3.30
N SER A 251 54.32 14.51 2.68
CA SER A 251 55.63 14.52 3.38
C SER A 251 56.03 15.90 3.92
N ARG A 252 55.47 16.97 3.35
CA ARG A 252 55.61 18.36 3.81
C ARG A 252 54.63 18.73 4.95
N GLY A 253 53.83 17.78 5.42
CA GLY A 253 52.91 17.99 6.53
C GLY A 253 51.56 18.61 6.13
N HIS A 254 51.17 18.50 4.86
CA HIS A 254 49.88 18.96 4.35
C HIS A 254 48.88 17.81 4.16
N THR A 255 47.60 18.14 4.14
CA THR A 255 46.52 17.23 3.73
C THR A 255 46.04 17.60 2.33
N VAL A 256 45.83 16.62 1.46
CA VAL A 256 45.35 16.84 0.08
C VAL A 256 44.11 15.99 -0.17
N PHE A 257 43.03 16.66 -0.55
CA PHE A 257 41.84 16.07 -1.14
C PHE A 257 41.95 16.19 -2.67
N LEU A 258 42.19 15.07 -3.33
CA LEU A 258 42.22 14.96 -4.79
C LEU A 258 40.81 14.66 -5.29
N CYS A 259 40.17 15.67 -5.86
CA CYS A 259 38.83 15.58 -6.42
C CYS A 259 38.91 15.07 -7.85
N ILE A 260 38.28 13.91 -8.11
CA ILE A 260 38.39 13.18 -9.36
C ILE A 260 37.01 12.80 -9.91
N CYS A 261 36.95 12.50 -11.20
CA CYS A 261 35.80 11.86 -11.85
C CYS A 261 36.16 10.42 -12.28
N PRO A 262 35.19 9.59 -12.71
CA PRO A 262 35.46 8.18 -13.04
C PRO A 262 36.49 7.95 -14.15
N SER A 263 36.77 8.94 -15.01
CA SER A 263 37.82 8.83 -16.04
C SER A 263 39.24 9.10 -15.53
N ASP A 264 39.39 9.61 -14.31
CA ASP A 264 40.68 9.94 -13.70
C ASP A 264 41.35 8.73 -13.05
N LYS A 265 42.65 8.85 -12.76
CA LYS A 265 43.38 7.82 -12.01
C LYS A 265 43.00 7.88 -10.53
N SER A 266 42.54 6.75 -10.00
CA SER A 266 42.21 6.58 -8.58
C SER A 266 43.18 5.62 -7.88
N ASN A 267 43.08 5.57 -6.55
CA ASN A 267 43.71 4.56 -5.71
C ASN A 267 42.66 4.01 -4.74
N ASP A 268 42.10 2.84 -5.04
CA ASP A 268 40.95 2.26 -4.31
C ASP A 268 41.13 2.24 -2.78
N ALA A 269 42.36 2.05 -2.28
CA ALA A 269 42.63 2.02 -0.85
C ALA A 269 42.43 3.38 -0.15
N CYS A 270 42.49 4.48 -0.90
CA CYS A 270 42.37 5.86 -0.39
C CYS A 270 41.31 6.66 -1.16
N THR A 271 40.37 5.99 -1.84
CA THR A 271 39.31 6.64 -2.61
C THR A 271 37.97 6.52 -1.90
N ILE A 272 37.25 7.63 -1.80
CA ILE A 272 35.85 7.69 -1.42
C ILE A 272 35.04 7.89 -2.68
N HIS A 273 34.14 6.94 -2.97
CA HIS A 273 33.14 7.07 -4.02
C HIS A 273 31.87 7.65 -3.42
N LEU A 274 31.45 8.83 -3.88
CA LEU A 274 30.23 9.45 -3.37
C LEU A 274 28.99 8.69 -3.88
N PRO A 275 28.09 8.23 -2.99
CA PRO A 275 26.84 7.62 -3.41
C PRO A 275 25.88 8.68 -3.97
N ILE A 276 24.81 8.26 -4.67
CA ILE A 276 23.72 9.17 -5.06
C ILE A 276 23.13 9.80 -3.79
N LEU A 277 22.80 11.09 -3.84
CA LEU A 277 22.22 11.81 -2.70
C LEU A 277 20.91 11.18 -2.26
N ASP A 278 20.63 11.13 -0.96
CA ASP A 278 19.34 10.65 -0.46
C ASP A 278 18.18 11.49 -1.02
N ARG A 279 17.06 10.84 -1.34
CA ARG A 279 15.94 11.47 -2.04
C ARG A 279 15.24 12.52 -1.18
N GLU A 280 14.83 12.13 0.03
CA GLU A 280 13.99 13.00 0.87
C GLU A 280 14.84 14.09 1.53
N ASP A 281 16.10 13.80 1.89
CA ASP A 281 17.04 14.81 2.37
C ASP A 281 17.38 15.85 1.28
N PHE A 282 17.53 15.41 0.03
CA PHE A 282 17.74 16.31 -1.12
C PHE A 282 16.54 17.21 -1.36
N ILE A 283 15.32 16.66 -1.35
CA ILE A 283 14.07 17.43 -1.50
C ILE A 283 13.95 18.44 -0.35
N SER A 284 14.14 17.99 0.89
CA SER A 284 14.07 18.84 2.09
C SER A 284 15.05 20.00 2.01
N SER A 285 16.29 19.75 1.55
CA SER A 285 17.31 20.78 1.36
C SER A 285 16.91 21.84 0.32
N LEU A 286 16.19 21.46 -0.75
CA LEU A 286 15.65 22.41 -1.73
C LEU A 286 14.45 23.21 -1.16
N VAL A 287 13.63 22.57 -0.32
CA VAL A 287 12.50 23.23 0.35
C VAL A 287 12.98 24.28 1.35
N GLU A 288 14.04 23.98 2.12
CA GLU A 288 14.65 24.92 3.07
C GLU A 288 15.14 26.23 2.43
N ILE A 289 15.59 26.18 1.17
CA ILE A 289 16.05 27.36 0.42
C ILE A 289 14.91 28.08 -0.31
N GLY A 290 13.66 27.67 -0.09
CA GLY A 290 12.44 28.34 -0.58
C GLY A 290 11.86 27.77 -1.89
N ILE A 291 12.29 26.59 -2.35
CA ILE A 291 11.67 25.92 -3.50
C ILE A 291 10.42 25.15 -3.03
N ASN A 292 9.30 25.30 -3.72
CA ASN A 292 8.07 24.55 -3.42
C ASN A 292 8.30 23.01 -3.48
N ASP A 293 7.66 22.24 -2.60
CA ASP A 293 7.86 20.78 -2.46
C ASP A 293 7.65 20.01 -3.78
N ASP A 294 6.58 20.26 -4.54
CA ASP A 294 6.32 19.57 -5.81
C ASP A 294 7.39 19.89 -6.86
N LYS A 295 7.85 21.14 -6.87
CA LYS A 295 8.94 21.59 -7.74
C LYS A 295 10.26 20.95 -7.31
N ALA A 296 10.53 20.84 -6.02
CA ALA A 296 11.71 20.16 -5.48
C ALA A 296 11.70 18.66 -5.84
N ARG A 297 10.54 17.99 -5.71
CA ARG A 297 10.33 16.60 -6.17
C ARG A 297 10.58 16.46 -7.67
N SER A 298 10.03 17.34 -8.50
CA SER A 298 10.30 17.35 -9.95
C SER A 298 11.80 17.55 -10.24
N LEU A 299 12.46 18.46 -9.54
CA LEU A 299 13.90 18.70 -9.71
C LEU A 299 14.75 17.50 -9.31
N ALA A 300 14.39 16.79 -8.24
CA ALA A 300 15.09 15.58 -7.81
C ALA A 300 15.10 14.51 -8.92
N VAL A 301 13.95 14.32 -9.58
CA VAL A 301 13.82 13.40 -10.73
C VAL A 301 14.56 13.93 -11.95
N ASP A 302 14.29 15.19 -12.32
CA ASP A 302 14.82 15.80 -13.53
C ASP A 302 16.34 15.99 -13.50
N SER A 303 16.93 16.17 -12.32
CA SER A 303 18.37 16.22 -12.13
C SER A 303 18.99 14.85 -11.86
N MET A 304 18.18 13.79 -11.66
CA MET A 304 18.62 12.50 -11.12
C MET A 304 19.45 12.65 -9.83
N ARG A 305 19.18 13.71 -9.04
CA ARG A 305 20.00 14.15 -7.90
C ARG A 305 21.51 14.32 -8.21
N ASP A 306 21.86 14.54 -9.47
CA ASP A 306 23.19 14.99 -9.89
C ASP A 306 23.26 16.51 -9.70
N ILE A 307 24.17 16.97 -8.84
CA ILE A 307 24.24 18.38 -8.47
C ILE A 307 24.63 19.27 -9.67
N SER A 308 25.38 18.73 -10.63
CA SER A 308 25.81 19.47 -11.81
C SER A 308 24.61 19.78 -12.69
N ILE A 309 23.73 18.79 -12.87
CA ILE A 309 22.47 18.93 -13.62
C ILE A 309 21.49 19.83 -12.87
N LEU A 310 21.36 19.69 -11.54
CA LEU A 310 20.51 20.59 -10.74
C LEU A 310 20.91 22.05 -10.96
N ARG A 311 22.21 22.34 -10.89
CA ARG A 311 22.75 23.68 -11.11
C ARG A 311 22.44 24.21 -12.51
N ASN A 312 22.52 23.37 -13.54
CA ASN A 312 22.13 23.75 -14.90
C ASN A 312 20.61 24.05 -14.99
N LEU A 313 19.77 23.22 -14.39
CA LEU A 313 18.32 23.40 -14.36
C LEU A 313 17.88 24.66 -13.61
N LEU A 314 18.68 25.10 -12.63
CA LEU A 314 18.51 26.34 -11.87
C LEU A 314 19.29 27.54 -12.46
N ASP A 315 19.90 27.38 -13.65
CA ASP A 315 20.65 28.41 -14.36
C ASP A 315 21.84 29.01 -13.56
N PHE A 316 22.54 28.21 -12.74
CA PHE A 316 23.75 28.60 -12.00
C PHE A 316 25.03 28.65 -12.86
N THR A 317 25.00 28.06 -14.05
CA THR A 317 26.18 27.74 -14.85
C THR A 317 26.07 28.32 -16.25
N ASP A 318 27.00 29.20 -16.61
CA ASP A 318 27.12 29.73 -17.97
C ASP A 318 28.14 28.96 -18.83
N LYS A 319 28.89 28.03 -18.22
CA LYS A 319 29.98 27.30 -18.88
C LYS A 319 29.49 25.97 -19.43
N THR A 320 29.81 25.71 -20.70
CA THR A 320 29.56 24.43 -21.35
C THR A 320 30.44 23.32 -20.74
N PRO A 321 29.89 22.12 -20.48
CA PRO A 321 30.65 20.95 -20.07
C PRO A 321 31.80 20.60 -21.02
N VAL A 322 32.88 20.01 -20.50
CA VAL A 322 34.10 19.68 -21.26
C VAL A 322 33.81 18.66 -22.37
N TRP A 323 32.86 17.76 -22.17
CA TRP A 323 32.49 16.76 -23.16
C TRP A 323 31.74 17.33 -24.37
N GLN A 324 31.31 18.60 -24.38
CA GLN A 324 30.58 19.22 -25.50
C GLN A 324 31.48 19.58 -26.69
N THR A 325 32.22 18.59 -27.20
CA THR A 325 32.95 18.70 -28.45
C THR A 325 32.03 18.41 -29.63
N THR A 326 32.37 18.91 -30.83
CA THR A 326 31.58 18.65 -32.05
C THR A 326 31.45 17.16 -32.36
N GLU A 327 32.48 16.37 -32.04
CA GLU A 327 32.48 14.90 -32.23
C GLU A 327 31.49 14.22 -31.28
N ASN A 328 31.56 14.56 -29.99
CA ASN A 328 30.68 13.97 -28.97
C ASN A 328 29.21 14.37 -29.18
N ILE A 329 28.93 15.62 -29.56
CA ILE A 329 27.57 16.10 -29.84
C ILE A 329 26.91 15.24 -30.94
N ARG A 330 27.66 14.84 -31.97
CA ARG A 330 27.13 13.99 -33.05
C ARG A 330 26.76 12.59 -32.58
N LEU A 331 27.43 12.07 -31.55
CA LEU A 331 27.10 10.78 -30.93
C LEU A 331 25.92 10.90 -29.97
N ILE A 332 25.84 12.00 -29.20
CA ILE A 332 24.84 12.17 -28.15
C ILE A 332 23.45 12.51 -28.72
N ILE A 333 23.34 13.26 -29.82
CA ILE A 333 22.02 13.64 -30.39
C ILE A 333 21.15 12.40 -30.71
N PRO A 334 21.66 11.36 -31.42
CA PRO A 334 20.93 10.11 -31.59
C PRO A 334 20.48 9.47 -30.27
N ALA A 335 21.38 9.32 -29.29
CA ALA A 335 21.04 8.76 -27.98
C ALA A 335 19.97 9.58 -27.24
N LEU A 336 20.08 10.91 -27.29
CA LEU A 336 19.09 11.83 -26.72
C LEU A 336 17.73 11.66 -27.37
N LEU A 337 17.66 11.57 -28.70
CA LEU A 337 16.38 11.43 -29.41
C LEU A 337 15.73 10.06 -29.17
N LEU A 338 16.51 8.99 -29.04
CA LEU A 338 15.99 7.69 -28.62
C LEU A 338 15.60 7.66 -27.13
N GLY A 339 16.27 8.47 -26.30
CA GLY A 339 16.04 8.59 -24.85
C GLY A 339 16.64 7.42 -24.06
N GLU A 340 16.19 6.20 -24.36
CA GLU A 340 16.75 4.95 -23.79
C GLU A 340 16.57 3.77 -24.74
N TRP A 341 17.34 2.68 -24.55
CA TRP A 341 17.15 1.41 -25.28
C TRP A 341 17.73 0.23 -24.51
N ASN A 342 17.31 -0.99 -24.87
CA ASN A 342 17.77 -2.23 -24.23
C ASN A 342 18.64 -3.08 -25.18
N GLU A 343 19.86 -3.42 -24.77
CA GLU A 343 20.78 -4.25 -25.56
C GLU A 343 20.32 -5.70 -25.75
N ASP A 344 19.38 -6.20 -24.95
CA ASP A 344 18.85 -7.56 -25.11
C ASP A 344 17.82 -7.66 -26.25
N TRP A 345 17.32 -6.52 -26.75
CA TRP A 345 16.34 -6.48 -27.83
C TRP A 345 17.05 -6.20 -29.16
N GLN A 346 16.88 -7.09 -30.13
CA GLN A 346 17.53 -6.93 -31.43
C GLN A 346 16.94 -5.76 -32.21
N ASP A 347 15.60 -5.61 -32.22
CA ASP A 347 14.93 -4.53 -32.95
C ASP A 347 15.24 -3.13 -32.36
N ASP A 348 15.54 -3.04 -31.05
CA ASP A 348 16.04 -1.80 -30.43
C ASP A 348 17.39 -1.39 -31.04
N LYS A 349 18.30 -2.34 -31.27
CA LYS A 349 19.60 -2.10 -31.91
C LYS A 349 19.44 -1.63 -33.35
N ASP A 350 18.46 -2.18 -34.06
CA ASP A 350 18.16 -1.80 -35.45
C ASP A 350 17.65 -0.34 -35.52
N LEU A 351 16.87 0.12 -34.55
CA LEU A 351 16.48 1.54 -34.45
C LEU A 351 17.64 2.45 -34.04
N VAL A 352 18.57 1.99 -33.19
CA VAL A 352 19.82 2.72 -32.93
C VAL A 352 20.64 2.87 -34.22
N LYS A 353 20.76 1.81 -35.01
CA LYS A 353 21.41 1.83 -36.32
C LYS A 353 20.73 2.80 -37.28
N LEU A 354 19.40 2.77 -37.35
CA LEU A 354 18.61 3.71 -38.16
C LEU A 354 18.89 5.16 -37.74
N MET A 355 18.82 5.46 -36.44
CA MET A 355 18.98 6.82 -35.92
C MET A 355 20.39 7.38 -36.13
N THR A 356 21.42 6.55 -35.92
CA THR A 356 22.84 6.92 -36.00
C THR A 356 23.41 6.85 -37.41
N ALA A 357 22.77 6.09 -38.32
CA ALA A 357 23.29 5.70 -39.63
C ALA A 357 24.64 4.95 -39.55
N LYS A 358 24.88 4.22 -38.45
CA LYS A 358 26.07 3.40 -38.19
C LYS A 358 25.68 2.00 -37.73
N GLU A 359 26.56 1.02 -37.91
CA GLU A 359 26.39 -0.29 -37.29
C GLU A 359 26.42 -0.17 -35.76
N TYR A 360 25.61 -1.00 -35.08
CA TYR A 360 25.38 -0.91 -33.64
C TYR A 360 26.67 -1.00 -32.83
N ASP A 361 27.47 -2.05 -33.06
CA ASP A 361 28.69 -2.30 -32.28
C ASP A 361 29.72 -1.16 -32.44
N THR A 362 29.85 -0.61 -33.65
CA THR A 362 30.73 0.54 -33.91
C THR A 362 30.27 1.78 -33.14
N TYR A 363 28.95 2.03 -33.09
CA TYR A 363 28.42 3.15 -32.32
C TYR A 363 28.61 2.96 -30.81
N ILE A 364 28.44 1.74 -30.30
CA ILE A 364 28.65 1.42 -28.89
C ILE A 364 30.13 1.61 -28.49
N GLU A 365 31.08 1.21 -29.32
CA GLU A 365 32.51 1.45 -29.08
C GLU A 365 32.84 2.95 -28.97
N GLU A 366 32.23 3.78 -29.83
CA GLU A 366 32.45 5.23 -29.85
C GLU A 366 31.77 5.97 -28.68
N ILE A 367 30.57 5.55 -28.26
CA ILE A 367 29.80 6.24 -27.21
C ILE A 367 30.16 5.80 -25.79
N THR A 368 30.71 4.59 -25.60
CA THR A 368 31.07 4.03 -24.28
C THR A 368 32.03 4.92 -23.47
N PRO A 369 33.08 5.53 -24.05
CA PRO A 369 33.95 6.44 -23.30
C PRO A 369 33.20 7.62 -22.65
N LEU A 370 32.06 8.03 -23.23
CA LEU A 370 31.24 9.13 -22.69
C LEU A 370 30.50 8.77 -21.40
N LEU A 371 30.48 7.50 -20.97
CA LEU A 371 29.93 7.10 -19.66
C LEU A 371 30.80 7.57 -18.48
N PHE A 372 32.09 7.82 -18.72
CA PHE A 372 33.07 8.06 -17.65
C PHE A 372 33.58 9.52 -17.59
N VAL A 373 33.22 10.35 -18.57
CA VAL A 373 33.66 11.75 -18.63
C VAL A 373 33.02 12.60 -17.51
N ASP A 374 33.73 13.64 -17.09
CA ASP A 374 33.23 14.67 -16.15
C ASP A 374 31.89 15.24 -16.62
N GLU A 375 30.89 15.30 -15.73
CA GLU A 375 29.51 15.74 -16.05
C GLU A 375 28.83 14.89 -17.14
N THR A 376 29.07 13.56 -17.16
CA THR A 376 28.55 12.65 -18.20
C THR A 376 27.04 12.81 -18.49
N PRO A 377 26.64 12.92 -19.78
CA PRO A 377 25.24 13.03 -20.18
C PRO A 377 24.50 11.67 -20.23
N LEU A 378 25.22 10.55 -20.08
CA LEU A 378 24.72 9.21 -20.29
C LEU A 378 24.86 8.35 -19.03
N ILE A 379 23.99 7.36 -18.91
CA ILE A 379 24.09 6.32 -17.89
C ILE A 379 23.77 4.97 -18.51
N ARG A 380 24.38 3.93 -17.96
CA ARG A 380 24.08 2.55 -18.29
C ARG A 380 23.73 1.78 -17.02
N ILE A 381 22.53 1.21 -16.97
CA ILE A 381 22.05 0.38 -15.85
C ILE A 381 21.84 -1.04 -16.39
N GLY A 382 22.74 -1.96 -16.01
CA GLY A 382 22.81 -3.28 -16.62
C GLY A 382 23.01 -3.19 -18.13
N LYS A 383 21.98 -3.56 -18.89
CA LYS A 383 21.93 -3.54 -20.36
C LYS A 383 21.03 -2.44 -20.94
N ILE A 384 20.63 -1.48 -20.12
CA ILE A 384 19.81 -0.35 -20.55
C ILE A 384 20.70 0.88 -20.63
N TRP A 385 20.72 1.52 -21.80
CA TRP A 385 21.34 2.82 -22.03
C TRP A 385 20.29 3.90 -21.88
N LYS A 386 20.62 5.01 -21.23
CA LYS A 386 19.70 6.12 -20.99
C LYS A 386 20.44 7.45 -20.93
N THR A 387 19.79 8.55 -21.33
CA THR A 387 20.29 9.90 -21.07
C THR A 387 19.87 10.39 -19.68
N LYS A 388 20.79 10.97 -18.89
CA LYS A 388 20.52 11.34 -17.48
C LYS A 388 19.39 12.38 -17.32
N SER A 389 19.54 13.54 -17.95
CA SER A 389 18.51 14.60 -17.91
C SER A 389 18.13 15.01 -19.32
N PRO A 390 17.16 14.31 -19.94
CA PRO A 390 16.75 14.57 -21.32
C PRO A 390 16.35 16.02 -21.56
N TYR A 391 15.67 16.64 -20.59
CA TYR A 391 15.26 18.05 -20.70
C TYR A 391 16.46 19.02 -20.70
N ASP A 392 17.37 18.89 -19.72
CA ASP A 392 18.56 19.75 -19.63
C ASP A 392 19.45 19.57 -20.86
N LEU A 393 19.68 18.31 -21.23
CA LEU A 393 20.50 17.94 -22.38
C LEU A 393 19.90 18.46 -23.69
N LEU A 394 18.58 18.37 -23.88
CA LEU A 394 17.93 18.95 -25.06
C LEU A 394 18.02 20.48 -25.05
N LYS A 395 17.79 21.16 -23.92
CA LYS A 395 17.94 22.63 -23.82
C LYS A 395 19.32 23.10 -24.31
N GLN A 396 20.37 22.33 -24.01
CA GLN A 396 21.74 22.61 -24.43
C GLN A 396 22.00 22.26 -25.90
N LEU A 397 21.45 21.15 -26.39
CA LEU A 397 21.80 20.59 -27.71
C LEU A 397 20.80 20.89 -28.84
N VAL A 398 19.63 21.47 -28.55
CA VAL A 398 18.55 21.67 -29.53
C VAL A 398 18.99 22.46 -30.77
N VAL A 399 19.95 23.37 -30.62
CA VAL A 399 20.49 24.18 -31.73
C VAL A 399 21.33 23.38 -32.73
N TYR A 400 21.82 22.21 -32.34
CA TYR A 400 22.61 21.29 -33.17
C TYR A 400 21.74 20.19 -33.83
N ILE A 401 20.45 20.12 -33.51
CA ILE A 401 19.52 19.21 -34.17
C ILE A 401 19.27 19.72 -35.59
N THR A 402 19.44 18.83 -36.57
CA THR A 402 19.34 19.16 -38.00
C THR A 402 18.07 18.54 -38.58
N SER A 403 17.65 19.00 -39.75
CA SER A 403 16.52 18.40 -40.47
C SER A 403 16.74 16.90 -40.73
N SER A 404 17.98 16.49 -41.01
CA SER A 404 18.32 15.08 -41.20
C SER A 404 18.17 14.25 -39.92
N HIS A 405 18.45 14.83 -38.74
CA HIS A 405 18.16 14.19 -37.46
C HIS A 405 16.65 14.01 -37.26
N LEU A 406 15.86 15.05 -37.57
CA LEU A 406 14.40 15.01 -37.43
C LEU A 406 13.75 14.04 -38.42
N GLU A 407 14.25 13.92 -39.65
CA GLU A 407 13.76 12.97 -40.65
C GLU A 407 13.94 11.52 -40.18
N ARG A 408 15.15 11.16 -39.71
CA ARG A 408 15.41 9.82 -39.15
C ARG A 408 14.61 9.57 -37.89
N PHE A 409 14.50 10.57 -37.01
CA PHE A 409 13.69 10.45 -35.81
C PHE A 409 12.20 10.26 -36.13
N ALA A 410 11.67 10.94 -37.16
CA ALA A 410 10.30 10.75 -37.63
C ALA A 410 10.05 9.30 -38.05
N GLU A 411 11.02 8.70 -38.75
CA GLU A 411 10.96 7.30 -39.16
C GLU A 411 11.01 6.35 -37.95
N VAL A 412 11.85 6.62 -36.95
CA VAL A 412 11.88 5.86 -35.69
C VAL A 412 10.53 5.94 -34.96
N VAL A 413 9.96 7.14 -34.81
CA VAL A 413 8.65 7.33 -34.18
C VAL A 413 7.56 6.59 -34.96
N GLU A 414 7.66 6.56 -36.30
CA GLU A 414 6.74 5.81 -37.15
C GLU A 414 6.79 4.31 -36.85
N TRP A 415 7.99 3.72 -36.83
CA TRP A 415 8.18 2.30 -36.51
C TRP A 415 7.61 1.97 -35.13
N VAL A 416 7.92 2.80 -34.13
CA VAL A 416 7.42 2.62 -32.76
C VAL A 416 5.90 2.71 -32.70
N LEU A 417 5.27 3.69 -33.36
CA LEU A 417 3.82 3.81 -33.43
C LEU A 417 3.17 2.70 -34.28
N GLN A 418 3.95 2.02 -35.12
CA GLN A 418 3.48 0.91 -35.95
C GLN A 418 3.53 -0.46 -35.28
N ASP A 419 4.28 -0.57 -34.17
CA ASP A 419 4.53 -1.80 -33.43
C ASP A 419 3.37 -2.22 -32.52
N ASP A 420 2.30 -2.63 -33.19
CA ASP A 420 1.10 -3.20 -32.60
C ASP A 420 1.32 -4.58 -32.02
N ASP A 421 0.75 -4.83 -30.84
CA ASP A 421 0.60 -6.20 -30.37
C ASP A 421 -0.47 -6.91 -31.23
N PRO A 422 -0.12 -7.96 -32.00
CA PRO A 422 -1.06 -8.67 -32.86
C PRO A 422 -2.26 -9.22 -32.10
N ASP A 423 -2.09 -9.59 -30.85
CA ASP A 423 -3.10 -10.26 -30.03
C ASP A 423 -3.88 -9.26 -29.15
N ALA A 424 -3.67 -7.93 -29.27
CA ALA A 424 -4.22 -6.95 -28.32
C ALA A 424 -5.74 -7.03 -28.14
N GLU A 425 -6.49 -7.19 -29.24
CA GLU A 425 -7.95 -7.31 -29.20
C GLU A 425 -8.40 -8.69 -28.69
N GLU A 426 -7.63 -9.75 -28.95
CA GLU A 426 -7.90 -11.10 -28.43
C GLU A 426 -7.73 -11.14 -26.91
N LYS A 427 -6.63 -10.54 -26.40
CA LYS A 427 -6.37 -10.36 -24.97
C LYS A 427 -7.52 -9.67 -24.24
N MET A 428 -8.09 -8.63 -24.86
CA MET A 428 -9.21 -7.87 -24.32
C MET A 428 -10.49 -8.71 -24.22
N ASN A 429 -10.72 -9.59 -25.19
CA ASN A 429 -11.96 -10.37 -25.31
C ASN A 429 -11.86 -11.80 -24.76
N GLU A 430 -10.68 -12.24 -24.32
CA GLU A 430 -10.45 -13.54 -23.72
C GLU A 430 -11.26 -13.73 -22.43
N LYS A 431 -11.95 -14.86 -22.30
CA LYS A 431 -12.78 -15.18 -21.12
C LYS A 431 -12.07 -16.12 -20.13
N GLY A 432 -11.14 -16.93 -20.63
CA GLY A 432 -10.35 -17.86 -19.84
C GLY A 432 -9.09 -17.25 -19.26
N LEU A 433 -8.41 -18.02 -18.41
CA LEU A 433 -7.06 -17.70 -17.94
C LEU A 433 -6.05 -18.10 -19.03
N HIS A 434 -5.44 -17.10 -19.67
CA HIS A 434 -4.42 -17.33 -20.69
C HIS A 434 -3.16 -16.52 -20.37
N TRP A 435 -2.00 -17.18 -20.40
CA TRP A 435 -0.71 -16.53 -20.17
C TRP A 435 -0.19 -15.95 -21.48
N TRP A 436 -0.47 -14.68 -21.70
CA TRP A 436 -0.06 -13.97 -22.91
C TRP A 436 1.40 -13.53 -22.86
N GLN A 437 2.09 -13.69 -23.98
CA GLN A 437 3.39 -13.04 -24.19
C GLN A 437 3.19 -11.70 -24.89
N ASN A 438 4.09 -10.75 -24.61
CA ASN A 438 4.18 -9.54 -25.43
C ASN A 438 4.84 -9.90 -26.77
N LYS A 439 4.16 -9.60 -27.87
CA LYS A 439 4.62 -9.88 -29.24
C LYS A 439 5.05 -8.63 -30.01
N GLN A 440 5.15 -7.50 -29.33
CA GLN A 440 5.72 -6.28 -29.89
C GLN A 440 7.21 -6.46 -30.19
N ALA A 441 7.69 -5.83 -31.26
CA ALA A 441 9.07 -5.90 -31.72
C ALA A 441 10.03 -5.05 -30.88
N PHE A 442 9.62 -3.87 -30.42
CA PHE A 442 10.50 -2.97 -29.67
C PHE A 442 10.24 -3.02 -28.17
N SER A 443 11.29 -2.82 -27.38
CA SER A 443 11.19 -2.80 -25.92
C SER A 443 10.34 -1.62 -25.44
N GLY A 444 9.61 -1.80 -24.33
CA GLY A 444 8.83 -0.70 -23.74
C GLY A 444 9.70 0.50 -23.36
N ARG A 445 10.95 0.24 -22.99
CA ARG A 445 11.97 1.24 -22.65
C ARG A 445 12.24 2.19 -23.81
N LEU A 446 12.55 1.65 -24.99
CA LEU A 446 12.77 2.46 -26.19
C LEU A 446 11.54 3.28 -26.59
N LYS A 447 10.35 2.69 -26.48
CA LYS A 447 9.10 3.40 -26.81
C LYS A 447 8.89 4.60 -25.92
N GLU A 448 9.03 4.42 -24.60
CA GLU A 448 8.93 5.51 -23.62
C GLU A 448 9.95 6.61 -23.92
N GLY A 449 11.21 6.25 -24.18
CA GLY A 449 12.28 7.20 -24.53
C GLY A 449 11.98 8.02 -25.78
N VAL A 450 11.51 7.37 -26.85
CA VAL A 450 11.14 8.04 -28.11
C VAL A 450 9.96 8.99 -27.91
N PHE A 451 8.91 8.59 -27.18
CA PHE A 451 7.78 9.48 -26.89
C PHE A 451 8.13 10.62 -25.94
N GLN A 452 9.03 10.39 -24.98
CA GLN A 452 9.63 11.43 -24.14
C GLN A 452 10.34 12.48 -25.00
N SER A 453 11.20 12.06 -25.92
CA SER A 453 11.94 12.96 -26.82
C SER A 453 11.02 13.73 -27.76
N LEU A 454 9.99 13.08 -28.29
CA LEU A 454 8.96 13.73 -29.10
C LEU A 454 8.22 14.83 -28.30
N THR A 455 7.92 14.55 -27.04
CA THR A 455 7.31 15.52 -26.10
C THR A 455 8.24 16.70 -25.85
N LEU A 456 9.50 16.43 -25.53
CA LEU A 456 10.49 17.47 -25.25
C LEU A 456 10.77 18.37 -26.45
N LEU A 457 10.78 17.82 -27.67
CA LEU A 457 10.91 18.61 -28.91
C LEU A 457 9.74 19.59 -29.12
N SER A 458 8.54 19.30 -28.59
CA SER A 458 7.40 20.21 -28.70
C SER A 458 7.41 21.33 -27.65
N ILE A 459 8.21 21.17 -26.60
CA ILE A 459 8.31 22.09 -25.45
C ILE A 459 9.56 22.96 -25.55
N VAL A 460 10.72 22.36 -25.83
CA VAL A 460 12.02 23.06 -25.90
C VAL A 460 12.12 23.81 -27.23
N THR A 461 12.20 25.14 -27.13
CA THR A 461 12.25 26.01 -28.31
C THR A 461 13.67 26.11 -28.88
N SER A 462 13.79 26.01 -30.21
CA SER A 462 15.04 26.28 -30.93
C SER A 462 14.95 27.63 -31.65
N ARG A 463 16.04 28.40 -31.65
CA ARG A 463 16.11 29.66 -32.42
C ARG A 463 16.11 29.41 -33.94
N ASN A 464 16.52 28.23 -34.37
CA ASN A 464 16.77 27.91 -35.78
C ASN A 464 15.61 27.13 -36.44
N GLN A 465 14.75 26.48 -35.65
CA GLN A 465 13.69 25.59 -36.16
C GLN A 465 12.45 25.61 -35.25
N ASN A 466 11.26 25.60 -35.84
CA ASN A 466 10.00 25.51 -35.10
C ASN A 466 9.57 24.05 -34.94
N ASN A 467 10.20 23.36 -33.97
CA ASN A 467 9.94 21.95 -33.69
C ASN A 467 8.52 21.69 -33.20
N LYS A 468 7.89 22.66 -32.51
CA LYS A 468 6.53 22.54 -31.98
C LYS A 468 5.50 22.29 -33.08
N ASP A 469 5.52 23.09 -34.14
CA ASP A 469 4.55 22.93 -35.23
C ASP A 469 4.77 21.64 -36.02
N TRP A 470 6.03 21.22 -36.14
CA TRP A 470 6.39 19.91 -36.72
C TRP A 470 5.82 18.75 -35.89
N VAL A 471 6.03 18.74 -34.56
CA VAL A 471 5.49 17.69 -33.67
C VAL A 471 3.96 17.67 -33.71
N ASN A 472 3.30 18.83 -33.59
CA ASN A 472 1.84 18.92 -33.63
C ASN A 472 1.28 18.34 -34.94
N SER A 473 1.87 18.73 -36.08
CA SER A 473 1.46 18.23 -37.40
C SER A 473 1.76 16.75 -37.60
N PHE A 474 2.84 16.24 -37.01
CA PHE A 474 3.19 14.83 -37.03
C PHE A 474 2.17 14.02 -36.22
N ILE A 475 1.92 14.38 -34.96
CA ILE A 475 0.98 13.68 -34.08
C ILE A 475 -0.44 13.76 -34.64
N GLU A 476 -0.91 14.93 -35.11
CA GLU A 476 -2.26 15.08 -35.69
C GLU A 476 -2.50 14.12 -36.86
N ARG A 477 -1.49 13.91 -37.71
CA ARG A 477 -1.58 12.95 -38.82
C ARG A 477 -1.63 11.51 -38.34
N LYS A 478 -0.88 11.14 -37.29
CA LYS A 478 -0.74 9.76 -36.84
C LYS A 478 -1.86 9.30 -35.92
N ILE A 479 -2.24 10.14 -34.97
CA ILE A 479 -3.28 9.77 -33.98
C ILE A 479 -4.66 9.64 -34.62
N LYS A 480 -4.91 10.32 -35.74
CA LYS A 480 -6.19 10.28 -36.47
C LYS A 480 -6.60 8.85 -36.88
N ASP A 481 -5.63 7.97 -37.12
CA ASP A 481 -5.85 6.61 -37.59
C ASP A 481 -5.73 5.56 -36.46
N PHE A 482 -5.71 5.99 -35.18
CA PHE A 482 -5.71 5.07 -34.04
C PHE A 482 -7.00 4.27 -33.98
N ASN A 483 -6.91 2.98 -34.28
CA ASN A 483 -7.96 2.01 -34.06
C ASN A 483 -7.85 1.37 -32.66
N LEU A 484 -8.75 0.43 -32.35
CA LEU A 484 -8.76 -0.24 -31.05
C LEU A 484 -7.43 -0.93 -30.74
N LYS A 485 -6.92 -1.77 -31.65
CA LYS A 485 -5.64 -2.45 -31.51
C LYS A 485 -4.48 -1.50 -31.16
N ARG A 486 -4.38 -0.39 -31.89
CA ARG A 486 -3.36 0.66 -31.69
C ARG A 486 -3.49 1.34 -30.34
N TYR A 487 -4.71 1.69 -29.95
CA TYR A 487 -4.99 2.25 -28.64
C TYR A 487 -4.58 1.28 -27.53
N LEU A 488 -5.02 0.02 -27.59
CA LEU A 488 -4.72 -0.99 -26.57
C LEU A 488 -3.22 -1.21 -26.42
N THR A 489 -2.50 -1.20 -27.54
CA THR A 489 -1.05 -1.36 -27.57
C THR A 489 -0.32 -0.16 -26.95
N HIS A 490 -0.74 1.07 -27.26
CA HIS A 490 -0.03 2.28 -26.85
C HIS A 490 -0.66 3.02 -25.66
N ARG A 491 -1.65 2.44 -24.98
CA ARG A 491 -2.41 3.12 -23.91
C ARG A 491 -1.50 3.70 -22.82
N HIS A 492 -0.44 2.98 -22.44
CA HIS A 492 0.53 3.43 -21.43
C HIS A 492 1.36 4.65 -21.87
N ASN A 493 1.42 4.94 -23.17
CA ASN A 493 2.16 6.07 -23.74
C ASN A 493 1.27 7.28 -24.05
N LEU A 494 -0.04 7.22 -23.77
CA LEU A 494 -0.96 8.30 -24.12
C LEU A 494 -0.61 9.62 -23.43
N GLN A 495 -0.16 9.58 -22.18
CA GLN A 495 0.24 10.80 -21.45
C GLN A 495 1.37 11.55 -22.18
N TRP A 496 2.34 10.84 -22.76
CA TRP A 496 3.39 11.45 -23.58
C TRP A 496 2.81 12.11 -24.83
N LEU A 497 1.96 11.40 -25.58
CA LEU A 497 1.35 11.94 -26.80
C LEU A 497 0.48 13.17 -26.53
N VAL A 498 -0.28 13.13 -25.45
CA VAL A 498 -1.15 14.22 -24.99
C VAL A 498 -0.30 15.42 -24.56
N GLU A 499 0.76 15.19 -23.81
CA GLU A 499 1.68 16.26 -23.40
C GLU A 499 2.40 16.88 -24.60
N ALA A 500 2.80 16.06 -25.56
CA ALA A 500 3.47 16.51 -26.78
C ALA A 500 2.56 17.42 -27.62
N SER A 501 1.30 17.03 -27.83
CA SER A 501 0.35 17.77 -28.68
C SER A 501 -1.11 17.72 -28.15
N PRO A 502 -1.43 18.51 -27.10
CA PRO A 502 -2.74 18.51 -26.43
C PRO A 502 -3.94 18.67 -27.38
N SER A 503 -3.88 19.67 -28.26
CA SER A 503 -4.98 20.01 -29.17
C SER A 503 -5.30 18.89 -30.17
N SER A 504 -4.28 18.17 -30.64
CA SER A 504 -4.46 17.04 -31.56
C SER A 504 -5.14 15.85 -30.88
N PHE A 505 -4.83 15.60 -29.60
CA PHE A 505 -5.49 14.57 -28.82
C PHE A 505 -6.98 14.88 -28.57
N ILE A 506 -7.29 16.11 -28.18
CA ILE A 506 -8.69 16.55 -28.00
C ILE A 506 -9.48 16.39 -29.30
N LYS A 507 -8.93 16.89 -30.42
CA LYS A 507 -9.56 16.74 -31.75
C LYS A 507 -9.78 15.27 -32.10
N PHE A 508 -8.84 14.39 -31.78
CA PHE A 508 -8.96 12.95 -32.03
C PHE A 508 -10.18 12.35 -31.32
N ILE A 509 -10.32 12.59 -30.01
CA ILE A 509 -11.46 12.09 -29.23
C ILE A 509 -12.77 12.72 -29.70
N GLN A 510 -12.80 14.04 -29.92
CA GLN A 510 -13.98 14.74 -30.44
C GLN A 510 -14.40 14.22 -31.83
N ASN A 511 -13.45 13.84 -32.68
CA ASN A 511 -13.75 13.26 -33.98
C ASN A 511 -14.31 11.84 -33.87
N ASP A 512 -13.85 11.02 -32.93
CA ASP A 512 -14.45 9.70 -32.65
C ASP A 512 -15.90 9.87 -32.17
N ILE A 513 -16.15 10.79 -31.22
CA ILE A 513 -17.50 11.13 -30.75
C ILE A 513 -18.41 11.55 -31.91
N LYS A 514 -17.95 12.46 -32.78
CA LYS A 514 -18.71 12.91 -33.97
C LYS A 514 -19.00 11.78 -34.97
N LYS A 515 -18.16 10.74 -35.02
CA LYS A 515 -18.33 9.57 -35.91
C LYS A 515 -19.12 8.42 -35.28
N GLY A 516 -19.72 8.63 -34.10
CA GLY A 516 -20.53 7.62 -33.42
C GLY A 516 -19.77 6.74 -32.41
N SER A 517 -18.62 7.21 -31.91
CA SER A 517 -17.85 6.59 -30.84
C SER A 517 -17.38 5.16 -31.12
N LEU A 518 -16.83 4.90 -32.31
CA LEU A 518 -16.40 3.56 -32.71
C LEU A 518 -15.31 3.00 -31.78
N LEU A 519 -14.39 3.86 -31.36
CA LEU A 519 -13.32 3.50 -30.44
C LEU A 519 -13.79 3.53 -28.98
N LEU A 520 -14.41 4.63 -28.55
CA LEU A 520 -14.85 4.81 -27.17
C LEU A 520 -15.86 3.75 -26.71
N ASN A 521 -16.77 3.29 -27.59
CA ASN A 521 -17.74 2.25 -27.23
C ASN A 521 -17.08 0.93 -26.84
N GLN A 522 -15.89 0.62 -27.37
CA GLN A 522 -15.17 -0.61 -27.07
C GLN A 522 -14.27 -0.44 -25.84
N ILE A 523 -13.64 0.74 -25.68
CA ILE A 523 -12.74 1.04 -24.56
C ILE A 523 -13.50 1.22 -23.24
N MET A 524 -14.69 1.83 -23.29
CA MET A 524 -15.52 2.08 -22.11
C MET A 524 -16.33 0.87 -21.67
N ASP A 525 -16.32 -0.23 -22.43
CA ASP A 525 -17.00 -1.48 -22.10
C ASP A 525 -16.24 -2.25 -21.01
N VAL A 526 -16.90 -2.47 -19.87
CA VAL A 526 -16.33 -3.22 -18.74
C VAL A 526 -16.40 -4.70 -19.06
N LYS A 527 -15.25 -5.39 -19.08
CA LYS A 527 -15.19 -6.82 -19.36
C LYS A 527 -15.26 -7.62 -18.07
N HIS A 528 -16.18 -8.57 -18.01
CA HIS A 528 -16.32 -9.53 -16.91
C HIS A 528 -15.72 -10.86 -17.37
N LYS A 529 -14.74 -11.40 -16.62
CA LYS A 529 -14.06 -12.66 -16.95
C LYS A 529 -14.43 -13.74 -15.95
N ASP A 530 -14.75 -14.93 -16.45
CA ASP A 530 -15.12 -16.09 -15.62
C ASP A 530 -13.94 -16.57 -14.74
N PHE A 531 -12.70 -16.34 -15.20
CA PHE A 531 -11.45 -16.66 -14.50
C PHE A 531 -10.57 -15.41 -14.35
N SER A 532 -10.90 -14.54 -13.39
CA SER A 532 -10.05 -13.39 -13.03
C SER A 532 -9.93 -13.26 -11.51
N ILE A 533 -8.74 -12.89 -11.04
CA ILE A 533 -8.46 -12.62 -9.62
C ILE A 533 -9.28 -11.41 -9.13
N ILE A 534 -9.61 -10.47 -10.03
CA ILE A 534 -10.30 -9.21 -9.73
C ILE A 534 -11.75 -9.22 -10.26
N GLY A 535 -12.12 -10.21 -11.08
CA GLY A 535 -13.45 -10.40 -11.68
C GLY A 535 -13.80 -9.47 -12.85
N THR A 536 -13.22 -8.25 -12.90
CA THR A 536 -13.46 -7.25 -13.94
C THR A 536 -12.15 -6.69 -14.52
N GLU A 537 -12.17 -6.32 -15.80
CA GLU A 537 -11.08 -5.61 -16.48
C GLU A 537 -11.57 -4.34 -17.17
N ILE A 538 -10.74 -3.29 -17.12
CA ILE A 538 -11.01 -1.97 -17.72
C ILE A 538 -9.86 -1.51 -18.61
N TYR A 539 -10.19 -0.74 -19.65
CA TYR A 539 -9.25 -0.29 -20.69
C TYR A 539 -9.23 1.22 -20.90
N TYR A 540 -10.00 1.97 -20.10
CA TYR A 540 -10.16 3.42 -20.22
C TYR A 540 -9.33 4.23 -19.20
N SER A 541 -8.63 3.60 -18.26
CA SER A 541 -7.90 4.29 -17.18
C SER A 541 -6.83 5.25 -17.71
N GLU A 542 -6.06 4.82 -18.70
CA GLU A 542 -5.00 5.63 -19.31
C GLU A 542 -5.55 6.82 -20.10
N LEU A 543 -6.74 6.67 -20.71
CA LEU A 543 -7.48 7.78 -21.31
C LEU A 543 -7.90 8.80 -20.24
N LEU A 544 -8.36 8.34 -19.07
CA LEU A 544 -8.72 9.26 -17.97
C LEU A 544 -7.49 10.00 -17.45
N PHE A 545 -6.35 9.33 -17.26
CA PHE A 545 -5.11 10.00 -16.86
C PHE A 545 -4.63 11.03 -17.89
N ALA A 546 -4.82 10.77 -19.19
CA ALA A 546 -4.53 11.74 -20.24
C ALA A 546 -5.45 12.99 -20.16
N LEU A 547 -6.75 12.79 -19.89
CA LEU A 547 -7.71 13.89 -19.70
C LEU A 547 -7.45 14.67 -18.41
N GLU A 548 -7.05 13.99 -17.34
CA GLU A 548 -6.60 14.60 -16.09
C GLU A 548 -5.41 15.53 -16.31
N ALA A 549 -4.39 15.06 -17.05
CA ALA A 549 -3.23 15.88 -17.39
C ALA A 549 -3.63 17.15 -18.18
N LEU A 550 -4.57 17.03 -19.12
CA LEU A 550 -5.11 18.18 -19.88
C LEU A 550 -5.86 19.18 -19.01
N ALA A 551 -6.58 18.72 -17.99
CA ALA A 551 -7.41 19.58 -17.14
C ALA A 551 -6.59 20.62 -16.35
N TRP A 552 -5.28 20.39 -16.16
CA TRP A 552 -4.39 21.37 -15.54
C TRP A 552 -4.25 22.66 -16.35
N ASP A 553 -4.29 22.59 -17.67
CA ASP A 553 -4.24 23.76 -18.54
C ASP A 553 -5.64 24.34 -18.77
N GLU A 554 -5.88 25.55 -18.26
CA GLU A 554 -7.16 26.26 -18.36
C GLU A 554 -7.65 26.35 -19.82
N GLN A 555 -6.73 26.44 -20.79
CA GLN A 555 -7.07 26.50 -22.21
C GLN A 555 -7.85 25.26 -22.69
N TYR A 556 -7.59 24.09 -22.11
CA TYR A 556 -8.16 22.81 -22.55
C TYR A 556 -9.25 22.28 -21.59
N LEU A 557 -9.48 22.96 -20.46
CA LEU A 557 -10.39 22.49 -19.43
C LEU A 557 -11.84 22.34 -19.92
N PHE A 558 -12.33 23.26 -20.76
CA PHE A 558 -13.69 23.18 -21.31
C PHE A 558 -13.88 21.93 -22.17
N ASP A 559 -13.01 21.71 -23.15
CA ASP A 559 -13.08 20.55 -24.05
C ASP A 559 -12.91 19.23 -23.28
N THR A 560 -11.98 19.20 -22.33
CA THR A 560 -11.75 18.04 -21.45
C THR A 560 -13.00 17.71 -20.63
N THR A 561 -13.66 18.75 -20.09
CA THR A 561 -14.90 18.57 -19.33
C THR A 561 -16.04 18.08 -20.21
N ASP A 562 -16.23 18.63 -21.41
CA ASP A 562 -17.26 18.17 -22.37
C ASP A 562 -17.04 16.68 -22.73
N ILE A 563 -15.79 16.26 -22.94
CA ILE A 563 -15.42 14.85 -23.17
C ILE A 563 -15.75 13.99 -21.95
N LEU A 564 -15.31 14.37 -20.76
CA LEU A 564 -15.57 13.58 -19.54
C LEU A 564 -17.08 13.46 -19.24
N MET A 565 -17.85 14.54 -19.47
CA MET A 565 -19.31 14.52 -19.34
C MET A 565 -19.96 13.53 -20.31
N TYR A 566 -19.45 13.44 -21.54
CA TYR A 566 -19.85 12.42 -22.50
C TYR A 566 -19.49 11.00 -22.01
N LEU A 567 -18.28 10.81 -21.47
CA LEU A 567 -17.84 9.50 -20.94
C LEU A 567 -18.65 9.03 -19.73
N CYS A 568 -19.23 9.94 -18.93
CA CYS A 568 -20.14 9.57 -17.84
C CYS A 568 -21.44 8.91 -18.31
N SER A 569 -21.78 8.98 -19.61
CA SER A 569 -23.00 8.32 -20.14
C SER A 569 -22.85 6.80 -20.29
N TYR A 570 -21.62 6.28 -20.28
CA TYR A 570 -21.36 4.84 -20.32
C TYR A 570 -21.71 4.19 -18.98
N ARG A 571 -22.40 3.05 -19.04
CA ARG A 571 -22.68 2.24 -17.84
C ARG A 571 -21.37 1.64 -17.34
N ASN A 572 -21.14 1.73 -16.02
CA ASN A 572 -19.93 1.21 -15.40
C ASN A 572 -20.27 0.53 -14.07
N ASP A 573 -20.37 -0.80 -14.13
CA ASP A 573 -20.61 -1.71 -13.01
C ASP A 573 -19.31 -2.24 -12.37
N SER A 574 -18.16 -1.72 -12.79
CA SER A 574 -16.87 -2.13 -12.26
C SER A 574 -16.65 -1.60 -10.84
N ASN A 575 -15.82 -2.31 -10.07
CA ASN A 575 -15.38 -1.91 -8.73
C ASN A 575 -14.20 -0.94 -8.73
N TYR A 576 -13.73 -0.49 -9.90
CA TYR A 576 -12.61 0.44 -9.99
C TYR A 576 -13.00 1.84 -9.53
N ALA A 577 -12.13 2.47 -8.74
CA ALA A 577 -12.32 3.84 -8.27
C ALA A 577 -12.14 4.87 -9.38
N ASN A 578 -11.25 4.65 -10.35
CA ASN A 578 -11.02 5.58 -11.45
C ASN A 578 -12.19 5.51 -12.45
N LYS A 579 -13.16 6.41 -12.32
CA LYS A 579 -14.34 6.54 -13.20
C LYS A 579 -14.42 7.98 -13.71
N PRO A 580 -15.02 8.25 -14.89
CA PRO A 580 -15.07 9.59 -15.46
C PRO A 580 -15.67 10.65 -14.52
N ILE A 581 -16.68 10.29 -13.73
CA ILE A 581 -17.30 11.19 -12.75
C ILE A 581 -16.37 11.53 -11.58
N ASN A 582 -15.45 10.62 -11.22
CA ASN A 582 -14.49 10.84 -10.15
C ASN A 582 -13.34 11.73 -10.62
N THR A 583 -12.91 11.60 -11.88
CA THR A 583 -12.02 12.58 -12.53
C THR A 583 -12.65 13.98 -12.57
N LEU A 584 -13.93 14.09 -12.91
CA LEU A 584 -14.64 15.38 -12.84
C LEU A 584 -14.70 15.91 -11.40
N LEU A 585 -14.98 15.04 -10.42
CA LEU A 585 -15.02 15.42 -9.01
C LEU A 585 -13.67 15.98 -8.54
N SER A 586 -12.55 15.35 -8.89
CA SER A 586 -11.22 15.81 -8.49
C SER A 586 -10.84 17.14 -9.16
N ILE A 587 -11.17 17.35 -10.44
CA ILE A 587 -10.96 18.61 -11.16
C ILE A 587 -11.79 19.75 -10.52
N TYR A 588 -13.06 19.49 -10.20
CA TYR A 588 -14.02 20.52 -9.79
C TYR A 588 -14.16 20.71 -8.27
N ARG A 589 -13.42 19.95 -7.44
CA ARG A 589 -13.48 20.04 -5.98
C ARG A 589 -13.27 21.47 -5.46
N PHE A 590 -13.83 21.78 -4.30
CA PHE A 590 -13.68 23.09 -3.65
C PHE A 590 -12.29 23.28 -3.03
N GLY A 591 -11.90 22.39 -2.11
CA GLY A 591 -10.72 22.58 -1.27
C GLY A 591 -9.38 22.35 -1.98
N LEU A 592 -9.33 21.44 -2.96
CA LEU A 592 -8.10 21.11 -3.68
C LEU A 592 -8.42 20.74 -5.15
N PRO A 593 -8.82 21.71 -5.97
CA PRO A 593 -9.15 21.46 -7.38
C PRO A 593 -7.91 20.99 -8.14
N GLN A 594 -8.02 19.90 -8.89
CA GLN A 594 -6.93 19.37 -9.72
C GLN A 594 -6.86 20.09 -11.08
N THR A 595 -6.76 21.42 -11.04
CA THR A 595 -6.62 22.31 -12.20
C THR A 595 -6.13 23.68 -11.75
N TYR A 596 -5.46 24.43 -12.65
CA TYR A 596 -5.10 25.83 -12.40
C TYR A 596 -6.24 26.82 -12.62
N ALA A 597 -7.39 26.38 -13.15
CA ALA A 597 -8.52 27.27 -13.40
C ALA A 597 -9.19 27.76 -12.09
N PRO A 598 -9.45 29.08 -11.95
CA PRO A 598 -10.13 29.62 -10.79
C PRO A 598 -11.59 29.13 -10.70
N PHE A 599 -12.21 29.29 -9.53
CA PHE A 599 -13.57 28.80 -9.28
C PHE A 599 -14.59 29.37 -10.26
N GLU A 600 -14.47 30.65 -10.63
CA GLU A 600 -15.36 31.35 -11.54
C GLU A 600 -15.33 30.72 -12.94
N THR A 601 -14.13 30.49 -13.49
CA THR A 601 -13.96 29.80 -14.79
C THR A 601 -14.57 28.40 -14.72
N ARG A 602 -14.28 27.65 -13.65
CA ARG A 602 -14.84 26.29 -13.45
C ARG A 602 -16.36 26.31 -13.42
N LEU A 603 -16.97 27.22 -12.68
CA LEU A 603 -18.42 27.34 -12.58
C LEU A 603 -19.06 27.67 -13.94
N GLU A 604 -18.49 28.59 -14.72
CA GLU A 604 -19.02 28.93 -16.05
C GLU A 604 -18.93 27.75 -17.02
N ILE A 605 -17.85 26.95 -16.95
CA ILE A 605 -17.75 25.71 -17.73
C ILE A 605 -18.87 24.72 -17.34
N LEU A 606 -19.10 24.50 -16.04
CA LEU A 606 -20.18 23.62 -15.58
C LEU A 606 -21.57 24.11 -16.04
N LYS A 607 -21.84 25.42 -15.98
CA LYS A 607 -23.09 26.02 -16.48
C LYS A 607 -23.26 25.81 -17.97
N SER A 608 -22.20 25.97 -18.76
CA SER A 608 -22.24 25.72 -20.20
C SER A 608 -22.52 24.24 -20.51
N CYS A 609 -21.82 23.32 -19.84
CA CYS A 609 -22.00 21.87 -20.01
C CYS A 609 -23.38 21.38 -19.54
N ALA A 610 -24.01 22.05 -18.58
CA ALA A 610 -25.36 21.74 -18.10
C ALA A 610 -26.43 21.78 -19.18
N THR A 611 -26.23 22.55 -20.25
CA THR A 611 -27.16 22.59 -21.39
C THR A 611 -27.22 21.27 -22.16
N LYS A 612 -26.11 20.52 -22.22
CA LYS A 612 -26.01 19.22 -22.91
C LYS A 612 -26.13 18.03 -21.95
N HIS A 613 -25.60 18.15 -20.73
CA HIS A 613 -25.46 17.05 -19.77
C HIS A 613 -26.07 17.36 -18.38
N PRO A 614 -27.36 17.74 -18.29
CA PRO A 614 -27.96 18.20 -17.03
C PRO A 614 -27.94 17.14 -15.91
N LYS A 615 -28.20 15.87 -16.24
CA LYS A 615 -28.18 14.76 -15.28
C LYS A 615 -26.80 14.56 -14.63
N THR A 616 -25.75 14.49 -15.45
CA THR A 616 -24.37 14.32 -14.99
C THR A 616 -23.93 15.51 -14.13
N ILE A 617 -24.29 16.73 -14.51
CA ILE A 617 -24.01 17.93 -13.71
C ILE A 617 -24.71 17.87 -12.35
N SER A 618 -25.99 17.50 -12.31
CA SER A 618 -26.72 17.33 -11.04
C SER A 618 -26.01 16.31 -10.14
N SER A 619 -25.61 15.15 -10.67
CA SER A 619 -24.87 14.15 -9.91
C SER A 619 -23.51 14.66 -9.43
N LEU A 620 -22.75 15.36 -10.28
CA LEU A 620 -21.47 15.95 -9.92
C LEU A 620 -21.63 17.00 -8.80
N CYS A 621 -22.64 17.87 -8.88
CA CYS A 621 -22.91 18.86 -7.83
C CYS A 621 -23.21 18.18 -6.48
N VAL A 622 -23.98 17.08 -6.46
CA VAL A 622 -24.22 16.31 -5.23
C VAL A 622 -22.90 15.79 -4.66
N LEU A 623 -22.03 15.21 -5.51
CA LEU A 623 -20.73 14.70 -5.07
C LEU A 623 -19.81 15.82 -4.55
N LEU A 624 -19.76 16.96 -5.24
CA LEU A 624 -18.97 18.12 -4.81
C LEU A 624 -19.41 18.63 -3.44
N LEU A 625 -20.72 18.67 -3.18
CA LEU A 625 -21.28 19.14 -1.92
C LEU A 625 -21.04 18.13 -0.79
N LYS A 626 -21.16 16.81 -1.04
CA LYS A 626 -20.79 15.77 -0.06
C LYS A 626 -19.30 15.82 0.28
N GLY A 627 -18.47 16.11 -0.72
CA GLY A 627 -17.01 16.23 -0.60
C GLY A 627 -16.51 17.39 0.28
N LEU A 628 -17.39 18.27 0.78
CA LEU A 628 -17.00 19.32 1.73
C LEU A 628 -16.47 18.77 3.06
N SER A 629 -16.83 17.52 3.39
CA SER A 629 -16.42 16.83 4.62
C SER A 629 -15.15 15.97 4.46
N GLU A 630 -14.66 15.78 3.22
CA GLU A 630 -13.49 14.95 2.92
C GLU A 630 -12.19 15.62 3.42
N GLN A 631 -11.30 14.84 4.01
CA GLN A 631 -9.99 15.31 4.51
C GLN A 631 -8.80 14.66 3.78
N VAL A 632 -9.05 13.64 2.97
CA VAL A 632 -8.02 12.89 2.25
C VAL A 632 -8.28 13.01 0.76
N PHE A 633 -7.24 13.38 0.02
CA PHE A 633 -7.31 13.61 -1.41
C PHE A 633 -6.14 12.90 -2.11
N MET A 634 -6.41 12.35 -3.28
CA MET A 634 -5.36 11.82 -4.16
C MET A 634 -5.17 12.82 -5.33
N PRO A 635 -3.92 13.15 -5.68
CA PRO A 635 -3.64 13.99 -6.84
C PRO A 635 -3.96 13.26 -8.14
N ASN A 636 -4.44 14.01 -9.13
CA ASN A 636 -4.64 13.53 -10.49
C ASN A 636 -3.31 13.45 -11.25
N ALA A 637 -3.32 12.76 -12.39
CA ALA A 637 -2.20 12.82 -13.33
C ALA A 637 -1.94 14.28 -13.78
N HIS A 638 -0.66 14.67 -13.89
CA HIS A 638 -0.20 15.98 -14.35
C HIS A 638 0.86 15.79 -15.44
N PHE A 639 0.98 16.75 -16.37
CA PHE A 639 2.09 16.80 -17.32
C PHE A 639 3.47 16.75 -16.64
N ARG A 640 4.42 16.06 -17.28
CA ARG A 640 5.78 15.94 -16.76
C ARG A 640 6.62 17.20 -16.97
N TRP A 641 6.60 17.81 -18.16
CA TRP A 641 7.39 19.00 -18.52
C TRP A 641 6.54 20.18 -18.97
N ARG A 642 5.41 19.94 -19.65
CA ARG A 642 4.48 21.03 -19.97
C ARG A 642 3.98 21.64 -18.65
N MET A 643 3.93 22.97 -18.58
CA MET A 643 3.63 23.73 -17.35
C MET A 643 4.67 23.57 -16.21
N ARG A 644 5.89 23.10 -16.48
CA ARG A 644 6.95 22.95 -15.45
C ARG A 644 7.19 24.21 -14.61
N GLU A 645 7.05 25.41 -15.18
CA GLU A 645 7.22 26.67 -14.43
C GLU A 645 6.12 26.92 -13.38
N ARG A 646 4.95 26.30 -13.56
CA ARG A 646 3.76 26.46 -12.72
C ARG A 646 3.44 25.22 -11.88
N LYS A 647 4.34 24.22 -11.84
CA LYS A 647 4.22 22.92 -11.13
C LYS A 647 4.10 23.01 -9.60
N GLU A 648 3.59 24.10 -9.06
CA GLU A 648 3.17 24.18 -7.67
C GLU A 648 1.84 23.44 -7.54
N ALA A 649 1.67 22.60 -6.52
CA ALA A 649 0.34 22.08 -6.20
C ALA A 649 -0.64 23.25 -6.04
N PRO A 650 -1.90 23.08 -6.49
CA PRO A 650 -2.94 24.06 -6.20
C PRO A 650 -3.02 24.19 -4.68
N ASN A 651 -2.93 25.42 -4.18
CA ASN A 651 -2.99 25.67 -2.74
C ASN A 651 -4.29 25.11 -2.19
N TYR A 652 -4.20 24.24 -1.18
CA TYR A 652 -5.37 23.82 -0.41
C TYR A 652 -6.09 25.07 0.09
N ILE A 653 -7.40 25.14 -0.14
CA ILE A 653 -8.27 26.23 0.27
C ILE A 653 -8.91 25.81 1.61
N PRO A 654 -8.33 26.16 2.77
CA PRO A 654 -8.81 25.70 4.07
C PRO A 654 -10.18 26.27 4.44
N SER A 655 -10.54 27.43 3.88
CA SER A 655 -11.84 28.06 4.11
C SER A 655 -12.54 28.29 2.79
N ILE A 656 -13.47 27.41 2.46
CA ILE A 656 -14.25 27.46 1.22
C ILE A 656 -15.26 28.62 1.34
N PRO A 657 -15.26 29.61 0.43
CA PRO A 657 -16.22 30.70 0.48
C PRO A 657 -17.67 30.20 0.37
N THR A 658 -18.56 30.65 1.27
CA THR A 658 -19.99 30.27 1.25
C THR A 658 -20.67 30.62 -0.07
N THR A 659 -20.22 31.68 -0.75
CA THR A 659 -20.71 32.07 -2.08
C THR A 659 -20.47 30.99 -3.14
N HIS A 660 -19.34 30.27 -3.06
CA HIS A 660 -19.01 29.17 -3.99
C HIS A 660 -19.95 27.99 -3.77
N VAL A 661 -20.20 27.64 -2.50
CA VAL A 661 -21.14 26.57 -2.13
C VAL A 661 -22.56 26.91 -2.60
N ILE A 662 -23.02 28.14 -2.35
CA ILE A 662 -24.33 28.63 -2.82
C ILE A 662 -24.44 28.51 -4.34
N ALA A 663 -23.41 28.89 -5.10
CA ALA A 663 -23.44 28.83 -6.56
C ALA A 663 -23.59 27.39 -7.08
N ILE A 664 -22.92 26.41 -6.47
CA ILE A 664 -23.07 24.98 -6.81
C ILE A 664 -24.44 24.44 -6.40
N VAL A 665 -24.98 24.86 -5.25
CA VAL A 665 -26.37 24.54 -4.86
C VAL A 665 -27.37 25.11 -5.88
N GLN A 666 -27.20 26.35 -6.33
CA GLN A 666 -28.05 26.94 -7.37
C GLN A 666 -27.97 26.16 -8.68
N LEU A 667 -26.77 25.73 -9.08
CA LEU A 667 -26.58 24.92 -10.28
C LEU A 667 -27.25 23.53 -10.14
N LEU A 668 -27.12 22.88 -8.99
CA LEU A 668 -27.83 21.63 -8.68
C LEU A 668 -29.34 21.80 -8.80
N LEU A 669 -29.90 22.84 -8.17
CA LEU A 669 -31.34 23.11 -8.22
C LEU A 669 -31.83 23.45 -9.63
N ALA A 670 -31.02 24.13 -10.44
CA ALA A 670 -31.35 24.48 -11.83
C ALA A 670 -31.29 23.29 -12.80
N THR A 671 -30.48 22.26 -12.49
CA THR A 671 -30.27 21.09 -13.35
C THR A 671 -31.00 19.84 -12.88
N SER A 672 -31.56 19.85 -11.67
CA SER A 672 -32.26 18.70 -11.12
C SER A 672 -33.61 18.47 -11.78
N GLU A 673 -33.90 17.21 -12.11
CA GLU A 673 -35.22 16.77 -12.58
C GLU A 673 -36.24 16.58 -11.45
N PHE A 674 -35.82 16.76 -10.18
CA PHE A 674 -36.66 16.51 -8.99
C PHE A 674 -37.31 15.11 -8.98
N SER A 675 -36.57 14.10 -9.44
CA SER A 675 -36.93 12.68 -9.24
C SER A 675 -36.89 12.32 -7.75
N VAL A 676 -37.48 11.18 -7.38
CA VAL A 676 -37.47 10.67 -5.99
C VAL A 676 -36.03 10.60 -5.45
N GLU A 677 -35.10 10.04 -6.22
CA GLU A 677 -33.69 9.92 -5.82
C GLU A 677 -33.00 11.29 -5.65
N ASN A 678 -33.26 12.23 -6.57
CA ASN A 678 -32.70 13.58 -6.45
C ASN A 678 -33.21 14.31 -5.21
N ILE A 679 -34.50 14.14 -4.89
CA ILE A 679 -35.10 14.73 -3.69
C ILE A 679 -34.49 14.11 -2.44
N LYS A 680 -34.34 12.78 -2.37
CA LYS A 680 -33.64 12.11 -1.26
C LYS A 680 -32.22 12.66 -1.09
N GLU A 681 -31.49 12.87 -2.17
CA GLU A 681 -30.14 13.47 -2.10
C GLU A 681 -30.18 14.93 -1.60
N MET A 682 -31.12 15.74 -2.06
CA MET A 682 -31.30 17.11 -1.54
C MET A 682 -31.68 17.12 -0.06
N VAL A 683 -32.51 16.18 0.38
CA VAL A 683 -32.84 15.99 1.80
C VAL A 683 -31.57 15.67 2.57
N ASN A 684 -30.80 14.66 2.15
CA ASN A 684 -29.53 14.31 2.78
C ASN A 684 -28.58 15.51 2.89
N LEU A 685 -28.39 16.25 1.81
CA LEU A 685 -27.55 17.46 1.77
C LEU A 685 -28.06 18.56 2.72
N SER A 686 -29.38 18.73 2.85
CA SER A 686 -29.95 19.76 3.72
C SER A 686 -29.72 19.50 5.22
N PHE A 687 -29.49 18.25 5.61
CA PHE A 687 -29.11 17.87 6.98
C PHE A 687 -27.59 17.98 7.24
N ASP A 688 -26.76 18.14 6.21
CA ASP A 688 -25.32 18.32 6.37
C ASP A 688 -25.00 19.65 7.09
N ASN A 689 -24.11 19.60 8.07
CA ASN A 689 -23.70 20.76 8.85
C ASN A 689 -22.90 21.78 8.02
N TYR A 690 -22.10 21.33 7.05
CA TYR A 690 -21.35 22.22 6.14
C TYR A 690 -22.28 23.01 5.21
N LEU A 691 -23.52 22.54 5.03
CA LEU A 691 -24.53 23.15 4.17
C LEU A 691 -25.63 23.90 4.94
N ARG A 692 -25.43 24.17 6.24
CA ARG A 692 -26.38 24.88 7.10
C ARG A 692 -26.89 26.19 6.48
N GLY A 693 -26.00 26.97 5.84
CA GLY A 693 -26.35 28.23 5.17
C GLY A 693 -27.18 28.09 3.89
N CYS A 694 -27.21 26.90 3.27
CA CYS A 694 -27.97 26.61 2.05
C CYS A 694 -29.26 25.81 2.31
N ARG A 695 -29.50 25.39 3.56
CA ARG A 695 -30.60 24.50 3.95
C ARG A 695 -31.98 24.99 3.51
N THR A 696 -32.24 26.28 3.67
CA THR A 696 -33.52 26.90 3.26
C THR A 696 -33.73 26.78 1.76
N MET A 697 -32.67 26.88 0.94
CA MET A 697 -32.78 26.74 -0.52
C MET A 697 -33.24 25.34 -0.93
N PHE A 698 -32.73 24.29 -0.27
CA PHE A 698 -33.19 22.92 -0.50
C PHE A 698 -34.65 22.73 -0.09
N LEU A 699 -35.01 23.18 1.11
CA LEU A 699 -36.38 23.05 1.62
C LEU A 699 -37.39 23.83 0.76
N ASP A 700 -37.05 25.05 0.34
CA ASP A 700 -37.90 25.86 -0.54
C ASP A 700 -38.08 25.20 -1.91
N ALA A 701 -37.02 24.60 -2.47
CA ALA A 701 -37.08 23.89 -3.74
C ALA A 701 -37.95 22.63 -3.66
N ILE A 702 -37.82 21.85 -2.58
CA ILE A 702 -38.66 20.65 -2.33
C ILE A 702 -40.11 21.08 -2.07
N SER A 703 -40.33 22.15 -1.30
CA SER A 703 -41.67 22.67 -0.98
C SER A 703 -42.43 23.11 -2.24
N LYS A 704 -41.76 23.70 -3.23
CA LYS A 704 -42.37 24.02 -4.54
C LYS A 704 -42.90 22.80 -5.29
N CYS A 705 -42.39 21.61 -5.00
CA CYS A 705 -42.82 20.35 -5.61
C CYS A 705 -43.73 19.51 -4.71
N LYS A 706 -44.13 20.03 -3.53
CA LYS A 706 -44.86 19.26 -2.50
C LYS A 706 -46.11 18.55 -3.01
N ASP A 707 -46.88 19.20 -3.89
CA ASP A 707 -48.11 18.62 -4.44
C ASP A 707 -47.84 17.41 -5.34
N LYS A 708 -46.66 17.35 -5.98
CA LYS A 708 -46.25 16.21 -6.83
C LYS A 708 -45.72 15.03 -6.02
N ILE A 709 -45.17 15.29 -4.83
CA ILE A 709 -44.52 14.28 -3.98
C ILE A 709 -45.40 13.85 -2.80
N LYS A 710 -46.57 14.47 -2.64
CA LYS A 710 -47.47 14.17 -1.53
C LYS A 710 -47.85 12.68 -1.53
N GLY A 711 -47.62 12.02 -0.40
CA GLY A 711 -47.86 10.59 -0.22
C GLY A 711 -46.78 9.67 -0.79
N ASN A 712 -45.63 10.19 -1.26
CA ASN A 712 -44.50 9.36 -1.67
C ASN A 712 -43.75 8.83 -0.44
N GLU A 713 -43.83 7.52 -0.21
CA GLU A 713 -43.29 6.86 0.97
C GLU A 713 -41.78 7.03 1.10
N GLU A 714 -41.01 6.77 0.03
CA GLU A 714 -39.54 6.85 0.04
C GLU A 714 -39.01 8.21 0.48
N ILE A 715 -39.65 9.30 0.04
CA ILE A 715 -39.27 10.66 0.44
C ILE A 715 -39.65 10.90 1.90
N THR A 716 -40.88 10.55 2.30
CA THR A 716 -41.33 10.76 3.68
C THR A 716 -40.49 9.96 4.68
N ASP A 717 -40.09 8.75 4.33
CA ASP A 717 -39.24 7.90 5.16
C ASP A 717 -37.83 8.46 5.25
N CYS A 718 -37.25 8.95 4.15
CA CYS A 718 -35.96 9.65 4.18
C CYS A 718 -35.98 10.85 5.15
N PHE A 719 -37.04 11.68 5.14
CA PHE A 719 -37.21 12.76 6.12
C PHE A 719 -37.34 12.22 7.55
N ARG A 720 -38.20 11.23 7.80
CA ARG A 720 -38.42 10.65 9.14
C ARG A 720 -37.13 10.07 9.72
N GLU A 721 -36.39 9.30 8.92
CA GLU A 721 -35.12 8.70 9.33
C GLU A 721 -34.11 9.75 9.75
N LYS A 722 -33.94 10.82 8.95
CA LYS A 722 -33.03 11.92 9.29
C LYS A 722 -33.48 12.69 10.53
N ILE A 723 -34.76 13.06 10.62
CA ILE A 723 -35.29 13.75 11.81
C ILE A 723 -35.07 12.91 13.07
N ASN A 724 -35.44 11.63 13.03
CA ASN A 724 -35.27 10.72 14.17
C ASN A 724 -33.81 10.54 14.55
N TRP A 725 -32.90 10.42 13.57
CA TRP A 725 -31.46 10.31 13.83
C TRP A 725 -30.91 11.52 14.58
N HIS A 726 -31.30 12.74 14.17
CA HIS A 726 -30.90 13.96 14.86
C HIS A 726 -31.52 14.09 16.26
N LEU A 727 -32.76 13.64 16.45
CA LEU A 727 -33.41 13.63 17.77
C LEU A 727 -32.78 12.59 18.73
N GLN A 728 -32.37 11.42 18.22
CA GLN A 728 -31.68 10.38 19.01
C GLN A 728 -30.31 10.86 19.49
N CYS A 729 -29.59 11.57 18.63
CA CYS A 729 -28.25 12.05 18.90
C CYS A 729 -28.24 13.52 19.37
N GLN A 730 -29.29 14.01 20.02
CA GLN A 730 -29.44 15.44 20.37
C GLN A 730 -28.29 16.01 21.23
N GLU A 731 -27.58 15.16 21.96
CA GLU A 731 -26.41 15.54 22.77
C GLU A 731 -25.10 15.64 21.97
N SER A 732 -25.09 15.22 20.70
CA SER A 732 -23.91 15.24 19.83
C SER A 732 -23.72 16.59 19.16
N ASN A 733 -22.47 17.05 19.04
CA ASN A 733 -22.13 18.36 18.45
C ASN A 733 -22.54 18.54 16.98
N TRP A 734 -22.76 17.45 16.24
CA TRP A 734 -23.18 17.48 14.84
C TRP A 734 -24.71 17.49 14.66
N ALA A 735 -25.48 17.22 15.71
CA ALA A 735 -26.93 17.10 15.63
C ALA A 735 -27.61 18.48 15.55
N LEU A 736 -28.69 18.58 14.76
CA LEU A 736 -29.47 19.81 14.65
C LEU A 736 -30.29 20.04 15.92
N SER A 737 -30.47 21.32 16.29
CA SER A 737 -31.34 21.66 17.42
C SER A 737 -32.81 21.38 17.09
N LYS A 738 -33.66 21.27 18.13
CA LYS A 738 -35.11 21.09 17.94
C LYS A 738 -35.72 22.22 17.11
N GLU A 739 -35.26 23.45 17.31
CA GLU A 739 -35.71 24.63 16.56
C GLU A 739 -35.34 24.55 15.07
N GLU A 740 -34.17 23.99 14.76
CA GLU A 740 -33.71 23.78 13.38
C GLU A 740 -34.43 22.62 12.67
N LEU A 741 -35.01 21.69 13.42
CA LEU A 741 -35.80 20.57 12.89
C LEU A 741 -37.23 20.98 12.52
N VAL A 742 -37.79 22.04 13.13
CA VAL A 742 -39.17 22.50 12.90
C VAL A 742 -39.52 22.68 11.42
N PRO A 743 -38.69 23.31 10.56
CA PRO A 743 -39.00 23.44 9.13
C PRO A 743 -39.10 22.09 8.41
N PHE A 744 -38.32 21.09 8.82
CA PHE A 744 -38.37 19.74 8.26
C PHE A 744 -39.62 19.00 8.71
N GLU A 745 -39.95 19.06 10.00
CA GLU A 745 -41.17 18.45 10.55
C GLU A 745 -42.42 19.04 9.87
N LYS A 746 -42.44 20.36 9.67
CA LYS A 746 -43.52 21.04 8.96
C LYS A 746 -43.64 20.54 7.51
N LEU A 747 -42.53 20.49 6.77
CA LEU A 747 -42.55 20.01 5.39
C LEU A 747 -42.98 18.53 5.31
N LEU A 748 -42.48 17.69 6.21
CA LEU A 748 -42.90 16.28 6.34
C LEU A 748 -44.42 16.19 6.52
N CYS A 749 -45.01 16.96 7.44
CA CYS A 749 -46.46 16.97 7.65
C CYS A 749 -47.25 17.40 6.41
N GLU A 750 -46.72 18.32 5.60
CA GLU A 750 -47.37 18.79 4.37
C GLU A 750 -47.33 17.75 3.22
N ILE A 751 -46.28 16.93 3.16
CA ILE A 751 -46.09 15.91 2.11
C ILE A 751 -46.58 14.52 2.52
N GLU A 752 -46.97 14.30 3.78
CA GLU A 752 -47.58 13.05 4.20
C GLU A 752 -48.89 12.75 3.45
N SER A 753 -49.19 11.45 3.30
CA SER A 753 -50.46 11.03 2.71
C SER A 753 -51.64 11.39 3.60
N ASP A 754 -52.74 11.83 2.98
CA ASP A 754 -54.02 12.01 3.68
C ASP A 754 -54.69 10.66 3.98
N ASP A 755 -54.27 9.56 3.33
CA ASP A 755 -54.74 8.22 3.64
C ASP A 755 -54.10 7.70 4.94
N ILE A 756 -54.94 7.43 5.94
CA ILE A 756 -54.55 6.86 7.24
C ILE A 756 -53.74 5.56 7.12
N LEU A 757 -53.94 4.77 6.06
CA LEU A 757 -53.20 3.53 5.83
C LEU A 757 -51.75 3.84 5.47
N ILE A 758 -51.54 4.60 4.38
CA ILE A 758 -50.20 4.96 3.91
C ILE A 758 -49.45 5.79 4.96
N LYS A 759 -50.14 6.73 5.62
CA LYS A 759 -49.55 7.58 6.66
C LYS A 759 -48.93 6.79 7.83
N ASN A 760 -49.56 5.69 8.24
CA ASN A 760 -49.13 4.94 9.42
C ASN A 760 -48.32 3.68 9.08
N LYS A 761 -48.10 3.40 7.79
CA LYS A 761 -47.39 2.19 7.33
C LYS A 761 -46.00 2.03 7.96
N TYR A 762 -45.22 3.11 8.05
CA TYR A 762 -43.86 3.10 8.64
C TYR A 762 -43.79 2.53 10.07
N LEU A 763 -44.88 2.62 10.85
CA LEU A 763 -44.94 2.07 12.22
C LEU A 763 -44.98 0.52 12.24
N PHE A 764 -45.15 -0.10 11.08
CA PHE A 764 -45.25 -1.54 10.86
C PHE A 764 -44.21 -2.04 9.84
N GLU A 765 -43.10 -1.31 9.64
CA GLU A 765 -42.01 -1.76 8.76
C GLU A 765 -40.96 -2.62 9.48
N ASP A 766 -40.69 -2.31 10.76
CA ASP A 766 -39.69 -3.01 11.59
C ASP A 766 -40.33 -3.70 12.79
N PHE A 767 -39.60 -4.58 13.50
CA PHE A 767 -40.10 -5.25 14.71
C PHE A 767 -40.43 -4.25 15.84
N LEU A 768 -39.51 -3.32 16.12
CA LEU A 768 -39.70 -2.20 17.06
C LEU A 768 -39.92 -0.88 16.30
N ILE A 769 -40.78 -0.01 16.82
CA ILE A 769 -40.91 1.35 16.29
C ILE A 769 -39.66 2.15 16.68
N LYS A 770 -38.92 2.64 15.68
CA LYS A 770 -37.76 3.52 15.87
C LYS A 770 -38.23 4.87 16.39
N THR A 771 -38.06 5.12 17.69
CA THR A 771 -38.41 6.40 18.33
C THR A 771 -37.16 7.20 18.72
N PRO A 772 -37.27 8.53 18.88
CA PRO A 772 -36.18 9.41 19.32
C PRO A 772 -35.42 9.00 20.60
N ASP A 773 -36.07 8.33 21.56
CA ASP A 773 -35.46 8.05 22.88
C ASP A 773 -34.61 6.76 22.94
N TYR A 774 -34.06 6.31 21.81
CA TYR A 774 -33.42 5.00 21.67
C TYR A 774 -31.89 5.06 21.94
N LYS A 775 -31.49 4.95 23.22
CA LYS A 775 -30.07 5.06 23.65
C LYS A 775 -29.40 3.75 24.12
N ASP A 776 -30.13 2.66 24.37
CA ASP A 776 -29.55 1.42 24.90
C ASP A 776 -30.37 0.17 24.49
N PHE A 777 -29.75 -0.81 23.83
CA PHE A 777 -30.42 -2.00 23.27
C PHE A 777 -30.74 -3.06 24.35
N ASP A 778 -29.94 -3.15 25.41
CA ASP A 778 -29.95 -4.32 26.30
C ASP A 778 -30.81 -4.14 27.56
N ASN A 779 -31.04 -2.91 28.04
CA ASN A 779 -31.65 -2.68 29.36
C ASN A 779 -33.18 -2.49 29.38
N ASP A 780 -33.87 -2.25 28.25
CA ASP A 780 -35.33 -1.90 28.28
C ASP A 780 -36.18 -2.56 27.15
N PHE A 781 -35.71 -3.66 26.55
CA PHE A 781 -36.37 -4.34 25.41
C PHE A 781 -37.84 -4.72 25.68
N LEU A 782 -38.13 -5.30 26.86
CA LEU A 782 -39.47 -5.76 27.22
C LEU A 782 -40.47 -4.61 27.31
N LYS A 783 -40.06 -3.50 27.93
CA LYS A 783 -40.89 -2.29 28.05
C LYS A 783 -41.11 -1.65 26.69
N LYS A 784 -40.08 -1.61 25.83
CA LYS A 784 -40.22 -1.01 24.50
C LYS A 784 -41.07 -1.83 23.54
N ASN A 785 -40.98 -3.16 23.62
CA ASN A 785 -41.87 -4.06 22.89
C ASN A 785 -43.32 -3.82 23.32
N LYS A 786 -43.57 -3.62 24.63
CA LYS A 786 -44.90 -3.27 25.15
C LYS A 786 -45.39 -1.92 24.60
N GLU A 787 -44.60 -0.85 24.67
CA GLU A 787 -44.95 0.47 24.12
C GLU A 787 -45.23 0.42 22.61
N THR A 788 -44.43 -0.35 21.86
CA THR A 788 -44.60 -0.58 20.42
C THR A 788 -45.94 -1.25 20.14
N ARG A 789 -46.28 -2.31 20.87
CA ARG A 789 -47.57 -3.01 20.75
C ARG A 789 -48.75 -2.09 21.07
N GLU A 790 -48.68 -1.35 22.18
CA GLU A 790 -49.73 -0.40 22.57
C GLU A 790 -49.95 0.70 21.51
N THR A 791 -48.86 1.21 20.91
CA THR A 791 -48.94 2.21 19.84
C THR A 791 -49.59 1.63 18.59
N ARG A 792 -49.18 0.44 18.16
CA ARG A 792 -49.79 -0.26 17.02
C ARG A 792 -51.26 -0.54 17.25
N ALA A 793 -51.64 -1.01 18.44
CA ALA A 793 -53.04 -1.24 18.81
C ALA A 793 -53.88 0.05 18.73
N LYS A 794 -53.35 1.20 19.19
CA LYS A 794 -54.03 2.50 19.04
C LYS A 794 -54.24 2.87 17.57
N ILE A 795 -53.24 2.65 16.71
CA ILE A 795 -53.35 2.95 15.27
C ILE A 795 -54.35 2.02 14.58
N ILE A 796 -54.30 0.71 14.85
CA ILE A 796 -55.28 -0.24 14.29
C ILE A 796 -56.70 0.14 14.73
N LYS A 797 -56.89 0.52 15.99
CA LYS A 797 -58.18 1.04 16.46
C LYS A 797 -58.65 2.27 15.68
N GLN A 798 -57.77 3.23 15.42
CA GLN A 798 -58.12 4.41 14.59
C GLN A 798 -58.48 4.05 13.15
N ILE A 799 -57.81 3.04 12.56
CA ILE A 799 -58.14 2.53 11.22
C ILE A 799 -59.54 1.92 11.23
N ILE A 800 -59.87 1.11 12.24
CA ILE A 800 -61.20 0.50 12.42
C ILE A 800 -62.27 1.58 12.60
N ASP A 801 -62.03 2.56 13.49
CA ASP A 801 -63.01 3.62 13.79
C ASP A 801 -63.34 4.48 12.55
N LYS A 802 -62.38 4.69 11.63
CA LYS A 802 -62.57 5.51 10.43
C LYS A 802 -63.01 4.74 9.18
N LYS A 803 -62.47 3.53 8.96
CA LYS A 803 -62.62 2.78 7.70
C LYS A 803 -63.23 1.39 7.90
N GLY A 804 -63.55 0.98 9.13
CA GLY A 804 -64.11 -0.31 9.47
C GLY A 804 -63.05 -1.43 9.60
N LEU A 805 -63.47 -2.58 10.11
CA LEU A 805 -62.60 -3.73 10.36
C LEU A 805 -61.95 -4.29 9.08
N ASP A 806 -62.69 -4.30 7.96
CA ASP A 806 -62.17 -4.81 6.68
C ASP A 806 -60.93 -4.02 6.17
N ALA A 807 -60.77 -2.76 6.58
CA ALA A 807 -59.60 -1.96 6.21
C ALA A 807 -58.31 -2.46 6.87
N VAL A 808 -58.39 -3.17 8.00
CA VAL A 808 -57.22 -3.75 8.67
C VAL A 808 -56.60 -4.87 7.84
N TRP A 809 -57.44 -5.67 7.17
CA TRP A 809 -56.96 -6.76 6.31
C TRP A 809 -56.20 -6.20 5.11
N SER A 810 -56.74 -5.14 4.49
CA SER A 810 -56.07 -4.44 3.40
C SER A 810 -54.76 -3.79 3.87
N PHE A 811 -54.72 -3.27 5.10
CA PHE A 811 -53.50 -2.71 5.70
C PHE A 811 -52.42 -3.77 5.96
N ALA A 812 -52.81 -4.94 6.45
CA ALA A 812 -51.89 -6.05 6.72
C ALA A 812 -51.16 -6.55 5.45
N GLU A 813 -51.74 -6.37 4.27
CA GLU A 813 -51.10 -6.77 3.00
C GLU A 813 -50.07 -5.75 2.48
N ILE A 814 -50.18 -4.47 2.86
CA ILE A 814 -49.25 -3.43 2.39
C ILE A 814 -48.06 -3.17 3.31
N VAL A 815 -48.09 -3.65 4.57
CA VAL A 815 -47.01 -3.49 5.55
C VAL A 815 -46.02 -4.65 5.49
N LYS A 816 -44.74 -4.37 5.80
CA LYS A 816 -43.71 -5.42 5.87
C LYS A 816 -43.83 -6.30 7.13
N HIS A 817 -44.07 -5.73 8.30
CA HIS A 817 -44.17 -6.46 9.58
C HIS A 817 -45.63 -6.77 9.95
N LYS A 818 -46.20 -7.77 9.25
CA LYS A 818 -47.60 -8.21 9.39
C LYS A 818 -47.93 -8.71 10.79
N GLU A 819 -46.94 -9.27 11.49
CA GLU A 819 -47.01 -9.72 12.87
C GLU A 819 -47.41 -8.58 13.82
N GLY A 820 -46.96 -7.35 13.54
CA GLY A 820 -47.32 -6.18 14.32
C GLY A 820 -48.82 -5.88 14.26
N VAL A 821 -49.46 -6.07 13.11
CA VAL A 821 -50.91 -5.90 12.93
C VAL A 821 -51.66 -7.04 13.63
N ALA A 822 -51.17 -8.28 13.51
CA ALA A 822 -51.76 -9.44 14.17
C ALA A 822 -51.75 -9.32 15.71
N ASN A 823 -50.62 -8.90 16.28
CA ASN A 823 -50.49 -8.62 17.71
C ASN A 823 -51.46 -7.52 18.14
N ALA A 824 -51.57 -6.42 17.38
CA ALA A 824 -52.46 -5.31 17.67
C ALA A 824 -53.95 -5.72 17.64
N ILE A 825 -54.34 -6.58 16.70
CA ILE A 825 -55.71 -7.13 16.64
C ILE A 825 -56.00 -8.03 17.84
N TYR A 826 -55.07 -8.91 18.23
CA TYR A 826 -55.19 -9.71 19.45
C TYR A 826 -55.29 -8.83 20.70
N ASP A 827 -54.46 -7.78 20.80
CA ASP A 827 -54.46 -6.88 21.95
C ASP A 827 -55.78 -6.08 22.09
N LEU A 828 -56.55 -5.90 20.99
CA LEU A 828 -57.84 -5.21 20.97
C LEU A 828 -59.05 -6.13 21.18
N TYR A 829 -59.06 -7.31 20.56
CA TYR A 829 -60.22 -8.22 20.50
C TYR A 829 -60.01 -9.56 21.21
N GLY A 830 -58.80 -9.84 21.69
CA GLY A 830 -58.47 -11.14 22.29
C GLY A 830 -58.83 -12.29 21.35
N THR A 831 -59.67 -13.20 21.84
CA THR A 831 -60.20 -14.35 21.08
C THR A 831 -61.53 -14.06 20.39
N ASP A 832 -62.12 -12.87 20.48
CA ASP A 832 -63.52 -12.67 20.07
C ASP A 832 -63.77 -12.83 18.55
N ILE A 833 -62.71 -12.73 17.74
CA ILE A 833 -62.80 -12.78 16.26
C ILE A 833 -61.95 -13.88 15.63
N HIS A 834 -61.55 -14.89 16.41
CA HIS A 834 -60.66 -15.97 15.97
C HIS A 834 -61.27 -16.80 14.81
N ASP A 835 -62.58 -16.96 14.80
CA ASP A 835 -63.34 -17.67 13.76
C ASP A 835 -63.42 -16.87 12.44
N GLU A 836 -63.58 -15.55 12.52
CA GLU A 836 -63.53 -14.63 11.37
C GLU A 836 -62.13 -14.62 10.74
N ILE A 837 -61.07 -14.49 11.55
CA ILE A 837 -59.67 -14.51 11.07
C ILE A 837 -59.37 -15.83 10.36
N TYR A 838 -59.79 -16.96 10.95
CA TYR A 838 -59.57 -18.26 10.32
C TYR A 838 -60.36 -18.44 9.03
N ARG A 839 -61.63 -18.00 8.97
CA ARG A 839 -62.43 -18.01 7.73
C ARG A 839 -61.81 -17.14 6.63
N LYS A 840 -61.28 -15.97 6.98
CA LYS A 840 -60.60 -15.10 6.01
C LYS A 840 -59.31 -15.74 5.49
N TYR A 841 -58.53 -16.41 6.34
CA TYR A 841 -57.37 -17.21 5.90
C TYR A 841 -57.76 -18.34 4.94
N CYS A 842 -58.78 -19.13 5.29
CA CYS A 842 -59.25 -20.25 4.47
C CYS A 842 -59.73 -19.81 3.07
N ASN A 843 -60.23 -18.57 2.96
CA ASN A 843 -60.67 -17.96 1.71
C ASN A 843 -59.55 -17.18 0.98
N GLY A 844 -58.31 -17.21 1.49
CA GLY A 844 -57.15 -16.56 0.88
C GLY A 844 -57.03 -15.06 1.09
N TYR A 845 -57.79 -14.47 2.03
CA TYR A 845 -57.79 -13.02 2.28
C TYR A 845 -56.76 -12.54 3.31
N LEU A 846 -56.09 -13.46 4.02
CA LEU A 846 -55.05 -13.13 5.00
C LEU A 846 -53.79 -13.95 4.77
N SER A 847 -52.64 -13.30 4.92
CA SER A 847 -51.35 -14.00 4.86
C SER A 847 -51.11 -14.99 6.01
N LYS A 848 -50.32 -16.01 5.72
CA LYS A 848 -49.85 -17.04 6.66
C LYS A 848 -49.17 -16.46 7.91
N ILE A 849 -48.29 -15.47 7.72
CA ILE A 849 -47.53 -14.79 8.77
C ILE A 849 -48.47 -14.12 9.79
N PHE A 850 -49.47 -13.39 9.30
CA PHE A 850 -50.45 -12.70 10.15
C PHE A 850 -51.21 -13.70 11.03
N VAL A 851 -51.74 -14.75 10.41
CA VAL A 851 -52.57 -15.75 11.07
C VAL A 851 -51.77 -16.54 12.10
N ASN A 852 -50.57 -17.00 11.71
CA ASN A 852 -49.65 -17.68 12.62
C ASN A 852 -49.38 -16.84 13.88
N ARG A 853 -49.05 -15.56 13.71
CA ARG A 853 -48.74 -14.68 14.84
C ARG A 853 -49.94 -14.39 15.75
N TYR A 854 -51.13 -14.19 15.17
CA TYR A 854 -52.35 -14.00 15.96
C TYR A 854 -52.59 -15.23 16.85
N PHE A 855 -52.54 -16.43 16.26
CA PHE A 855 -52.76 -17.68 16.98
C PHE A 855 -51.64 -18.03 17.97
N PHE A 856 -50.39 -17.61 17.72
CA PHE A 856 -49.32 -17.66 18.73
C PHE A 856 -49.68 -16.81 19.96
N SER A 857 -50.24 -15.61 19.74
CA SER A 857 -50.66 -14.72 20.85
C SER A 857 -51.85 -15.30 21.61
N VAL A 858 -52.80 -15.95 20.92
CA VAL A 858 -53.92 -16.67 21.55
C VAL A 858 -53.41 -17.81 22.44
N TYR A 859 -52.50 -18.67 21.94
CA TYR A 859 -51.89 -19.73 22.75
C TYR A 859 -51.17 -19.16 23.98
N SER A 860 -50.36 -18.13 23.78
CA SER A 860 -49.59 -17.50 24.86
C SER A 860 -50.48 -16.86 25.94
N GLY A 861 -51.65 -16.34 25.57
CA GLY A 861 -52.53 -15.64 26.50
C GLY A 861 -53.59 -16.53 27.17
N GLN A 862 -54.08 -17.58 26.51
CA GLN A 862 -55.15 -18.46 27.01
C GLN A 862 -54.64 -19.78 27.59
N GLY A 863 -53.42 -20.19 27.21
CA GLY A 863 -52.82 -21.45 27.63
C GLY A 863 -53.32 -22.67 26.84
N LYS A 864 -52.64 -23.80 27.06
CA LYS A 864 -52.76 -25.02 26.24
C LYS A 864 -54.17 -25.62 26.18
N SER A 865 -54.89 -25.68 27.30
CA SER A 865 -56.21 -26.33 27.36
C SER A 865 -57.27 -25.56 26.58
N ALA A 866 -57.34 -24.24 26.76
CA ALA A 866 -58.26 -23.37 26.03
C ALA A 866 -57.95 -23.34 24.53
N TYR A 867 -56.66 -23.40 24.16
CA TYR A 867 -56.23 -23.44 22.76
C TYR A 867 -56.68 -24.71 22.02
N MET A 868 -56.68 -25.86 22.69
CA MET A 868 -57.17 -27.11 22.11
C MET A 868 -58.67 -27.04 21.78
N SER A 869 -59.48 -26.45 22.67
CA SER A 869 -60.91 -26.22 22.39
C SER A 869 -61.13 -25.33 21.16
N ILE A 870 -60.30 -24.30 20.98
CA ILE A 870 -60.32 -23.43 19.80
C ILE A 870 -59.94 -24.21 18.53
N ILE A 871 -58.93 -25.10 18.59
CA ILE A 871 -58.56 -25.93 17.44
C ILE A 871 -59.71 -26.85 17.03
N GLU A 872 -60.40 -27.47 17.98
CA GLU A 872 -61.56 -28.34 17.71
C GLU A 872 -62.70 -27.55 17.05
N GLU A 873 -63.00 -26.35 17.55
CA GLU A 873 -64.00 -25.46 16.96
C GLU A 873 -63.61 -25.06 15.53
N LEU A 874 -62.39 -24.60 15.30
CA LEU A 874 -61.92 -24.14 14.00
C LEU A 874 -61.74 -25.29 12.99
N SER A 875 -61.48 -26.51 13.46
CA SER A 875 -61.44 -27.70 12.60
C SER A 875 -62.77 -27.95 11.89
N SER A 876 -63.90 -27.55 12.50
CA SER A 876 -65.23 -27.63 11.88
C SER A 876 -65.43 -26.63 10.73
N ILE A 877 -64.67 -25.54 10.70
CA ILE A 877 -64.70 -24.53 9.63
C ILE A 877 -63.92 -25.04 8.41
N SER A 878 -62.70 -25.53 8.64
CA SER A 878 -61.86 -26.06 7.57
C SER A 878 -60.74 -26.90 8.15
N GLN A 879 -60.80 -28.22 7.96
CA GLN A 879 -59.74 -29.13 8.39
C GLN A 879 -58.49 -29.03 7.49
N LYS A 880 -58.65 -28.59 6.22
CA LYS A 880 -57.57 -28.49 5.24
C LYS A 880 -56.50 -27.46 5.61
N HIS A 881 -56.90 -26.36 6.23
CA HIS A 881 -56.03 -25.20 6.51
C HIS A 881 -55.51 -25.15 7.96
N ILE A 882 -55.80 -26.18 8.75
CA ILE A 882 -55.61 -26.15 10.22
C ILE A 882 -54.13 -26.17 10.63
N SER A 883 -53.24 -26.61 9.73
CA SER A 883 -51.77 -26.65 9.88
C SER A 883 -51.18 -25.35 10.43
N ILE A 884 -51.70 -24.20 9.99
CA ILE A 884 -51.20 -22.87 10.41
C ILE A 884 -51.46 -22.57 11.89
N ILE A 885 -52.56 -23.08 12.43
CA ILE A 885 -52.93 -22.92 13.84
C ILE A 885 -52.11 -23.90 14.68
N LEU A 886 -51.94 -25.13 14.18
CA LEU A 886 -51.16 -26.15 14.87
C LEU A 886 -49.67 -25.75 15.01
N SER A 887 -49.10 -25.12 13.99
CA SER A 887 -47.69 -24.68 13.97
C SER A 887 -47.42 -23.37 14.73
N ALA A 888 -48.44 -22.53 14.94
CA ALA A 888 -48.30 -21.20 15.52
C ALA A 888 -47.60 -21.15 16.89
N PRO A 889 -47.91 -22.02 17.86
CA PRO A 889 -47.24 -22.03 19.17
C PRO A 889 -45.76 -22.47 19.16
N GLY A 890 -45.23 -22.90 18.01
CA GLY A 890 -43.99 -23.68 17.94
C GLY A 890 -44.20 -25.16 18.28
N TYR A 891 -43.11 -25.93 18.30
CA TYR A 891 -43.18 -27.37 18.50
C TYR A 891 -43.79 -27.72 19.87
N GLN A 892 -44.86 -28.51 19.84
CA GLN A 892 -45.52 -29.10 20.99
C GLN A 892 -45.94 -30.51 20.58
N GLN A 893 -45.48 -31.54 21.31
CA GLN A 893 -45.74 -32.93 20.97
C GLN A 893 -47.23 -33.19 20.73
N THR A 894 -48.11 -32.67 21.60
CA THR A 894 -49.57 -32.82 21.46
C THR A 894 -50.15 -32.21 20.18
N LEU A 895 -49.56 -31.13 19.65
CA LEU A 895 -50.03 -30.50 18.40
C LEU A 895 -49.47 -31.22 17.18
N ALA A 896 -48.23 -31.70 17.24
CA ALA A 896 -47.62 -32.54 16.21
C ALA A 896 -48.35 -33.89 16.08
N ASP A 897 -48.66 -34.53 17.21
CA ASP A 897 -49.46 -35.77 17.25
C ASP A 897 -50.84 -35.53 16.64
N PHE A 898 -51.51 -34.44 17.01
CA PHE A 898 -52.80 -34.08 16.42
C PHE A 898 -52.68 -33.86 14.91
N ALA A 899 -51.66 -33.14 14.43
CA ALA A 899 -51.40 -32.96 13.00
C ALA A 899 -51.23 -34.30 12.27
N SER A 900 -50.56 -35.28 12.88
CA SER A 900 -50.36 -36.62 12.32
C SER A 900 -51.64 -37.46 12.21
N THR A 901 -52.65 -37.18 13.02
CA THR A 901 -53.97 -37.86 12.95
C THR A 901 -54.87 -37.33 11.83
N LEU A 902 -54.49 -36.22 11.19
CA LEU A 902 -55.24 -35.58 10.12
C LEU A 902 -54.78 -36.09 8.74
N SER A 903 -54.93 -35.26 7.69
CA SER A 903 -54.45 -35.61 6.35
C SER A 903 -52.94 -35.46 6.22
N LYS A 904 -52.32 -36.22 5.30
CA LYS A 904 -50.88 -36.12 5.00
C LYS A 904 -50.45 -34.72 4.55
N ASP A 905 -51.34 -33.99 3.87
CA ASP A 905 -51.06 -32.62 3.41
C ASP A 905 -50.97 -31.65 4.61
N VAL A 906 -51.86 -31.79 5.59
CA VAL A 906 -51.83 -30.99 6.83
C VAL A 906 -50.60 -31.29 7.68
N GLU A 907 -50.23 -32.58 7.78
CA GLU A 907 -49.01 -32.99 8.48
C GLU A 907 -47.77 -32.37 7.80
N LYS A 908 -47.70 -32.44 6.46
CA LYS A 908 -46.60 -31.87 5.69
C LYS A 908 -46.49 -30.34 5.90
N GLU A 909 -47.60 -29.62 5.74
CA GLU A 909 -47.65 -28.16 5.93
C GLU A 909 -47.24 -27.76 7.36
N TYR A 910 -47.65 -28.52 8.38
CA TYR A 910 -47.24 -28.26 9.76
C TYR A 910 -45.70 -28.26 9.90
N TRP A 911 -45.03 -29.29 9.36
CA TRP A 911 -43.57 -29.42 9.44
C TRP A 911 -42.82 -28.37 8.60
N GLU A 912 -43.42 -27.90 7.50
CA GLU A 912 -42.89 -26.79 6.71
C GLU A 912 -42.79 -25.48 7.53
N ASP A 913 -43.67 -25.27 8.54
CA ASP A 913 -43.80 -23.98 9.23
C ASP A 913 -43.44 -23.96 10.71
N VAL A 914 -43.47 -25.11 11.39
CA VAL A 914 -43.35 -25.14 12.85
C VAL A 914 -42.00 -24.57 13.32
N ASN A 915 -42.03 -23.68 14.32
CA ASN A 915 -40.81 -23.21 14.97
C ASN A 915 -40.28 -24.29 15.94
N ILE A 916 -39.00 -24.64 15.81
CA ILE A 916 -38.36 -25.76 16.52
C ILE A 916 -37.37 -25.34 17.62
N LEU A 917 -37.18 -24.03 17.85
CA LEU A 917 -36.11 -23.49 18.70
C LEU A 917 -36.17 -23.92 20.18
N ASN A 918 -37.33 -24.41 20.66
CA ASN A 918 -37.55 -24.83 22.05
C ASN A 918 -38.06 -26.28 22.17
N SER A 919 -37.65 -27.17 21.26
CA SER A 919 -38.06 -28.58 21.28
C SER A 919 -37.37 -29.39 22.40
N PRO A 920 -38.04 -30.40 23.00
CA PRO A 920 -37.41 -31.32 23.96
C PRO A 920 -36.27 -32.13 23.32
N GLU A 921 -35.16 -32.32 24.04
CA GLU A 921 -33.97 -32.99 23.49
C GLU A 921 -34.22 -34.43 23.03
N GLU A 922 -35.08 -35.15 23.76
CA GLU A 922 -35.45 -36.54 23.51
C GLU A 922 -36.16 -36.74 22.15
N GLU A 923 -36.68 -35.68 21.53
CA GLU A 923 -37.46 -35.73 20.28
C GLU A 923 -36.66 -35.33 19.04
N TYR A 924 -35.43 -34.83 19.18
CA TYR A 924 -34.65 -34.30 18.05
C TYR A 924 -34.41 -35.32 16.94
N GLY A 925 -34.19 -36.59 17.29
CA GLY A 925 -34.01 -37.66 16.30
C GLY A 925 -35.21 -37.80 15.35
N ASN A 926 -36.43 -37.72 15.87
CA ASN A 926 -37.65 -37.79 15.07
C ASN A 926 -37.91 -36.48 14.30
N ILE A 927 -37.69 -35.34 14.97
CA ILE A 927 -37.88 -34.00 14.38
C ILE A 927 -36.96 -33.81 13.17
N ILE A 928 -35.70 -34.21 13.24
CA ILE A 928 -34.72 -34.07 12.14
C ILE A 928 -35.23 -34.75 10.87
N TRP A 929 -35.76 -35.97 10.96
CA TRP A 929 -36.27 -36.69 9.78
C TRP A 929 -37.57 -36.06 9.23
N LYS A 930 -38.42 -35.51 10.09
CA LYS A 930 -39.60 -34.76 9.65
C LYS A 930 -39.22 -33.46 8.94
N LEU A 931 -38.28 -32.68 9.48
CA LEU A 931 -37.73 -31.48 8.83
C LEU A 931 -37.01 -31.80 7.52
N CYS A 932 -36.30 -32.93 7.48
CA CYS A 932 -35.62 -33.41 6.28
C CYS A 932 -36.63 -33.73 5.16
N SER A 933 -37.77 -34.35 5.50
CA SER A 933 -38.83 -34.64 4.54
C SER A 933 -39.45 -33.39 3.88
N VAL A 934 -39.29 -32.22 4.50
CA VAL A 934 -39.74 -30.91 4.00
C VAL A 934 -38.57 -29.97 3.64
N LYS A 935 -37.34 -30.51 3.52
CA LYS A 935 -36.13 -29.80 3.06
C LYS A 935 -35.68 -28.60 3.92
N ARG A 936 -35.97 -28.59 5.22
CA ARG A 936 -35.57 -27.52 6.15
C ARG A 936 -34.13 -27.72 6.68
N TYR A 937 -33.17 -27.69 5.77
CA TYR A 937 -31.77 -28.03 6.07
C TYR A 937 -31.06 -27.08 7.05
N THR A 938 -31.32 -25.78 6.95
CA THR A 938 -30.72 -24.78 7.85
C THR A 938 -31.13 -25.01 9.30
N ASP A 939 -32.41 -25.31 9.54
CA ASP A 939 -32.94 -25.65 10.87
C ASP A 939 -32.28 -26.91 11.44
N ILE A 940 -32.07 -27.93 10.59
CA ILE A 940 -31.39 -29.16 10.98
C ILE A 940 -29.94 -28.88 11.39
N LEU A 941 -29.20 -28.07 10.61
CA LEU A 941 -27.82 -27.69 10.96
C LEU A 941 -27.76 -26.95 12.29
N HIS A 942 -28.67 -26.01 12.54
CA HIS A 942 -28.75 -25.31 13.82
C HIS A 942 -29.02 -26.26 14.99
N ILE A 943 -29.94 -27.23 14.84
CA ILE A 943 -30.17 -28.26 15.86
C ILE A 943 -28.87 -29.04 16.14
N ILE A 944 -28.21 -29.55 15.09
CA ILE A 944 -26.98 -30.34 15.22
C ILE A 944 -25.87 -29.54 15.90
N GLN A 945 -25.74 -28.25 15.58
CA GLN A 945 -24.72 -27.38 16.17
C GLN A 945 -25.00 -27.10 17.65
N ILE A 946 -26.23 -26.74 18.01
CA ILE A 946 -26.61 -26.40 19.40
C ILE A 946 -26.54 -27.63 20.30
N LYS A 947 -26.86 -28.82 19.77
CA LYS A 947 -26.92 -30.09 20.51
C LYS A 947 -26.00 -31.14 19.89
N ASN A 948 -24.72 -30.78 19.77
CA ASN A 948 -23.68 -31.60 19.14
C ASN A 948 -23.16 -32.72 20.07
N ASP A 949 -24.07 -33.53 20.61
CA ASP A 949 -23.79 -34.68 21.47
C ASP A 949 -24.16 -35.99 20.76
N GLU A 950 -23.25 -36.95 20.73
CA GLU A 950 -23.44 -38.26 20.07
C GLU A 950 -24.56 -39.10 20.73
N ILE A 951 -24.85 -38.86 22.02
CA ILE A 951 -25.96 -39.50 22.73
C ILE A 951 -27.32 -38.99 22.21
N ILE A 952 -27.37 -37.74 21.74
CA ILE A 952 -28.60 -37.06 21.30
C ILE A 952 -28.77 -37.22 19.78
N ILE A 953 -27.70 -37.02 19.00
CA ILE A 953 -27.71 -37.12 17.53
C ILE A 953 -26.56 -38.03 17.09
N ALA A 954 -26.92 -39.24 16.68
CA ALA A 954 -25.96 -40.24 16.23
C ALA A 954 -25.20 -39.81 14.96
N THR A 955 -23.94 -40.22 14.86
CA THR A 955 -23.03 -39.88 13.76
C THR A 955 -23.57 -40.31 12.38
N ASP A 956 -24.32 -41.41 12.30
CA ASP A 956 -24.95 -41.87 11.05
C ASP A 956 -26.01 -40.89 10.54
N ILE A 957 -26.75 -40.24 11.44
CA ILE A 957 -27.75 -39.22 11.09
C ILE A 957 -27.04 -38.00 10.52
N LYS A 958 -25.95 -37.53 11.15
CA LYS A 958 -25.16 -36.38 10.68
C LYS A 958 -24.66 -36.60 9.25
N ILE A 959 -24.04 -37.75 8.97
CA ILE A 959 -23.53 -38.10 7.63
C ILE A 959 -24.68 -38.19 6.61
N ARG A 960 -25.80 -38.82 6.96
CA ARG A 960 -26.93 -39.00 6.05
C ARG A 960 -27.62 -37.68 5.68
N ILE A 961 -27.77 -36.75 6.63
CA ILE A 961 -28.35 -35.42 6.38
C ILE A 961 -27.45 -34.62 5.42
N LEU A 962 -26.16 -34.62 5.72
CA LEU A 962 -25.14 -33.96 4.90
C LEU A 962 -25.12 -34.51 3.46
N HIS A 963 -25.21 -35.84 3.29
CA HIS A 963 -25.34 -36.48 1.98
C HIS A 963 -26.66 -36.12 1.27
N GLU A 964 -27.76 -36.07 2.01
CA GLU A 964 -29.07 -35.72 1.48
C GLU A 964 -29.07 -34.29 0.91
N MET A 965 -28.43 -33.33 1.60
CA MET A 965 -28.28 -31.94 1.15
C MET A 965 -27.57 -31.86 -0.21
N ILE A 966 -26.50 -32.64 -0.38
CA ILE A 966 -25.76 -32.72 -1.65
C ILE A 966 -26.62 -33.38 -2.74
N ALA A 967 -27.25 -34.52 -2.44
CA ALA A 967 -28.08 -35.25 -3.39
C ALA A 967 -29.28 -34.42 -3.89
N ASN A 968 -29.81 -33.52 -3.07
CA ASN A 968 -30.89 -32.61 -3.43
C ASN A 968 -30.42 -31.25 -3.97
N GLY A 969 -29.11 -31.01 -4.09
CA GLY A 969 -28.56 -29.78 -4.64
C GLY A 969 -28.75 -28.55 -3.75
N ALA A 970 -28.72 -28.69 -2.42
CA ALA A 970 -28.83 -27.60 -1.45
C ALA A 970 -27.54 -26.74 -1.34
N TRP A 971 -26.97 -26.36 -2.49
CA TRP A 971 -25.65 -25.72 -2.59
C TRP A 971 -25.56 -24.37 -1.86
N ASP A 972 -26.63 -23.59 -1.84
CA ASP A 972 -26.67 -22.31 -1.12
C ASP A 972 -26.55 -22.51 0.39
N VAL A 973 -27.21 -23.54 0.95
CA VAL A 973 -27.12 -23.88 2.37
C VAL A 973 -25.70 -24.34 2.69
N LEU A 974 -25.14 -25.23 1.87
CA LEU A 974 -23.77 -25.75 2.05
C LEU A 974 -22.71 -24.64 2.02
N ARG A 975 -22.88 -23.62 1.15
CA ARG A 975 -21.98 -22.45 1.09
C ARG A 975 -22.15 -21.51 2.27
N ASN A 976 -23.38 -21.16 2.62
CA ASN A 976 -23.67 -20.16 3.64
C ASN A 976 -23.40 -20.67 5.07
N HIS A 977 -23.46 -21.98 5.29
CA HIS A 977 -23.27 -22.61 6.60
C HIS A 977 -22.04 -23.52 6.67
N ILE A 978 -21.00 -23.21 5.88
CA ILE A 978 -19.80 -24.05 5.82
C ILE A 978 -19.08 -24.11 7.17
N TYR A 979 -19.12 -23.03 7.95
CA TYR A 979 -18.54 -22.99 9.29
C TYR A 979 -19.22 -24.02 10.20
N GLU A 980 -20.55 -24.04 10.23
CA GLU A 980 -21.34 -24.98 11.02
C GLU A 980 -21.10 -26.41 10.56
N ILE A 981 -21.04 -26.65 9.25
CA ILE A 981 -20.70 -27.96 8.68
C ILE A 981 -19.30 -28.39 9.11
N SER A 982 -18.33 -27.49 9.14
CA SER A 982 -16.96 -27.80 9.57
C SER A 982 -16.91 -28.23 11.04
N GLU A 983 -17.67 -27.56 11.92
CA GLU A 983 -17.78 -27.93 13.33
C GLU A 983 -18.47 -29.29 13.52
N VAL A 984 -19.47 -29.60 12.69
CA VAL A 984 -20.10 -30.93 12.66
C VAL A 984 -19.09 -32.00 12.24
N LEU A 985 -18.36 -31.79 11.14
CA LEU A 985 -17.37 -32.74 10.62
C LEU A 985 -16.25 -33.03 11.62
N LYS A 986 -15.79 -32.03 12.40
CA LYS A 986 -14.79 -32.22 13.48
C LYS A 986 -15.22 -33.20 14.56
N THR A 987 -16.53 -33.40 14.76
CA THR A 987 -17.06 -34.36 15.75
C THR A 987 -17.28 -35.76 15.21
N ILE A 988 -17.19 -35.94 13.90
CA ILE A 988 -17.36 -37.24 13.25
C ILE A 988 -16.02 -37.96 13.26
N SER A 989 -16.02 -39.24 13.61
CA SER A 989 -14.86 -40.12 13.39
C SER A 989 -15.05 -40.93 12.11
N LEU A 990 -13.94 -41.37 11.50
CA LEU A 990 -13.98 -42.13 10.25
C LEU A 990 -14.82 -43.42 10.41
N PRO A 991 -15.93 -43.58 9.67
CA PRO A 991 -16.80 -44.75 9.83
C PRO A 991 -16.11 -46.07 9.49
N LYS A 992 -16.44 -47.14 10.22
CA LYS A 992 -16.03 -48.51 9.88
C LYS A 992 -16.82 -49.09 8.71
N ASP A 993 -18.02 -48.58 8.46
CA ASP A 993 -18.84 -48.96 7.32
C ASP A 993 -18.30 -48.30 6.04
N ASN A 994 -17.98 -49.11 5.03
CA ASN A 994 -17.38 -48.64 3.77
C ASN A 994 -18.30 -47.68 3.00
N THR A 995 -19.62 -47.84 3.10
CA THR A 995 -20.57 -46.99 2.37
C THR A 995 -20.61 -45.59 2.98
N GLN A 996 -20.75 -45.51 4.31
CA GLN A 996 -20.73 -44.25 5.05
C GLN A 996 -19.38 -43.54 4.92
N LYS A 997 -18.28 -44.30 4.98
CA LYS A 997 -16.93 -43.78 4.74
C LYS A 997 -16.83 -43.16 3.35
N SER A 998 -17.25 -43.86 2.29
CA SER A 998 -17.20 -43.34 0.92
C SER A 998 -18.00 -42.05 0.76
N ILE A 999 -19.19 -41.98 1.36
CA ILE A 999 -20.03 -40.77 1.31
C ILE A 999 -19.29 -39.60 1.97
N LEU A 1000 -18.78 -39.77 3.19
CA LEU A 1000 -18.07 -38.73 3.93
C LEU A 1000 -16.88 -38.17 3.14
N LEU A 1001 -16.07 -39.03 2.51
CA LEU A 1001 -14.89 -38.59 1.75
C LEU A 1001 -15.28 -37.82 0.48
N GLN A 1002 -16.33 -38.25 -0.25
CA GLN A 1002 -16.84 -37.54 -1.42
C GLN A 1002 -17.37 -36.16 -1.05
N MET A 1003 -18.07 -36.07 0.08
CA MET A 1003 -18.57 -34.82 0.62
C MET A 1003 -17.46 -33.81 0.92
N GLU A 1004 -16.44 -34.25 1.65
CA GLU A 1004 -15.28 -33.40 1.95
C GLU A 1004 -14.52 -32.99 0.68
N PHE A 1005 -14.42 -33.87 -0.32
CA PHE A 1005 -13.81 -33.54 -1.61
C PHE A 1005 -14.56 -32.41 -2.33
N ILE A 1006 -15.88 -32.49 -2.42
CA ILE A 1006 -16.71 -31.47 -3.06
C ILE A 1006 -16.60 -30.12 -2.35
N MET A 1007 -16.46 -30.13 -1.02
CA MET A 1007 -16.43 -28.93 -0.18
C MET A 1007 -15.01 -28.46 0.18
N TYR A 1008 -13.98 -29.14 -0.33
CA TYR A 1008 -12.59 -29.01 0.16
C TYR A 1008 -12.09 -27.57 0.22
N ASP A 1009 -12.26 -26.81 -0.86
CA ASP A 1009 -11.81 -25.41 -0.95
C ASP A 1009 -12.37 -24.56 0.20
N ASN A 1010 -13.65 -24.74 0.54
CA ASN A 1010 -14.30 -23.98 1.60
C ASN A 1010 -13.93 -24.53 2.99
N LEU A 1011 -13.80 -25.85 3.14
CA LEU A 1011 -13.42 -26.47 4.41
C LEU A 1011 -12.01 -26.08 4.87
N CYS A 1012 -11.06 -25.90 3.93
CA CYS A 1012 -9.68 -25.49 4.26
C CYS A 1012 -9.57 -24.12 4.94
N HIS A 1013 -10.61 -23.29 4.91
CA HIS A 1013 -10.64 -22.01 5.62
C HIS A 1013 -10.98 -22.17 7.11
N TYR A 1014 -11.59 -23.30 7.52
CA TYR A 1014 -12.13 -23.52 8.86
C TYR A 1014 -11.60 -24.78 9.56
N MET A 1015 -10.92 -25.65 8.82
CA MET A 1015 -10.35 -26.91 9.30
C MET A 1015 -8.88 -27.03 8.94
N ASN A 1016 -8.10 -27.60 9.86
CA ASN A 1016 -6.73 -28.01 9.58
C ASN A 1016 -6.71 -29.26 8.69
N THR A 1017 -5.64 -29.46 7.93
CA THR A 1017 -5.48 -30.64 7.06
C THR A 1017 -5.69 -31.98 7.80
N HIS A 1018 -5.27 -32.06 9.06
CA HIS A 1018 -5.37 -33.27 9.88
C HIS A 1018 -6.78 -33.50 10.42
N GLU A 1019 -7.68 -32.52 10.34
CA GLU A 1019 -9.08 -32.63 10.77
C GLU A 1019 -9.97 -33.11 9.59
N ILE A 1020 -9.49 -33.02 8.35
CA ILE A 1020 -10.20 -33.45 7.15
C ILE A 1020 -9.95 -34.94 6.91
N HIS A 1021 -11.01 -35.75 6.95
CA HIS A 1021 -10.93 -37.21 6.78
C HIS A 1021 -10.36 -37.63 5.42
N LEU A 1022 -10.72 -36.92 4.35
CA LEU A 1022 -10.19 -37.10 3.00
C LEU A 1022 -8.66 -37.01 2.98
N MET A 1023 -8.10 -36.00 3.65
CA MET A 1023 -6.65 -35.81 3.72
C MET A 1023 -5.98 -36.90 4.56
N GLN A 1024 -6.61 -37.32 5.66
CA GLN A 1024 -6.10 -38.43 6.47
C GLN A 1024 -6.02 -39.74 5.67
N GLU A 1025 -7.03 -40.03 4.84
CA GLU A 1025 -7.06 -41.25 4.03
C GLU A 1025 -6.09 -41.18 2.85
N ILE A 1026 -6.05 -40.06 2.13
CA ILE A 1026 -5.08 -39.82 1.04
C ILE A 1026 -3.64 -39.96 1.55
N ASN A 1027 -3.33 -39.47 2.75
CA ASN A 1027 -1.98 -39.55 3.31
C ASN A 1027 -1.60 -40.95 3.83
N LYS A 1028 -2.55 -41.88 3.92
CA LYS A 1028 -2.31 -43.29 4.29
C LYS A 1028 -2.27 -44.21 3.07
N ASP A 1029 -3.17 -44.02 2.11
CA ASP A 1029 -3.31 -44.86 0.91
C ASP A 1029 -3.36 -43.98 -0.36
N PRO A 1030 -2.47 -44.21 -1.33
CA PRO A 1030 -2.40 -43.40 -2.55
C PRO A 1030 -3.53 -43.61 -3.55
N SER A 1031 -4.41 -44.60 -3.35
CA SER A 1031 -5.48 -44.95 -4.29
C SER A 1031 -6.37 -43.76 -4.62
N LEU A 1032 -6.86 -43.05 -3.60
CA LEU A 1032 -7.71 -41.86 -3.78
C LEU A 1032 -6.95 -40.70 -4.43
N LEU A 1033 -5.68 -40.50 -4.08
CA LEU A 1033 -4.86 -39.47 -4.70
C LEU A 1033 -4.70 -39.71 -6.21
N MET A 1034 -4.42 -40.96 -6.59
CA MET A 1034 -4.28 -41.35 -7.99
C MET A 1034 -5.60 -41.17 -8.76
N GLU A 1035 -6.74 -41.48 -8.14
CA GLU A 1035 -8.06 -41.24 -8.72
C GLU A 1035 -8.30 -39.74 -9.00
N ILE A 1036 -7.98 -38.87 -8.05
CA ILE A 1036 -8.12 -37.41 -8.21
C ILE A 1036 -7.21 -36.91 -9.35
N TYR A 1037 -5.96 -37.36 -9.41
CA TYR A 1037 -5.06 -37.02 -10.52
C TYR A 1037 -5.58 -37.55 -11.87
N ALA A 1038 -6.18 -38.74 -11.91
CA ALA A 1038 -6.74 -39.30 -13.14
C ALA A 1038 -7.96 -38.50 -13.67
N MET A 1039 -8.66 -37.74 -12.82
CA MET A 1039 -9.75 -36.84 -13.25
C MET A 1039 -9.25 -35.61 -14.01
N VAL A 1040 -8.04 -35.13 -13.71
CA VAL A 1040 -7.46 -33.91 -14.28
C VAL A 1040 -6.61 -34.21 -15.51
N PHE A 1041 -5.80 -35.27 -15.43
CA PHE A 1041 -4.82 -35.60 -16.47
C PHE A 1041 -5.35 -36.68 -17.40
N LYS A 1042 -5.07 -36.53 -18.71
CA LYS A 1042 -5.39 -37.53 -19.74
C LYS A 1042 -4.56 -38.81 -19.54
N ALA A 1043 -5.07 -39.93 -20.07
CA ALA A 1043 -4.28 -41.15 -20.20
C ALA A 1043 -2.99 -40.94 -20.98
N ASP A 1044 -2.03 -41.82 -20.71
CA ASP A 1044 -0.79 -41.91 -21.48
C ASP A 1044 -1.09 -42.11 -22.97
N ASP A 1045 -0.22 -41.57 -23.82
CA ASP A 1045 -0.38 -41.59 -25.28
C ASP A 1045 -0.60 -43.01 -25.83
N GLY A 1046 -1.59 -43.17 -26.70
CA GLY A 1046 -1.95 -44.46 -27.31
C GLY A 1046 -3.05 -45.24 -26.57
N VAL A 1047 -3.64 -44.68 -25.50
CA VAL A 1047 -4.82 -45.22 -24.82
C VAL A 1047 -6.08 -44.47 -25.26
N GLU A 1048 -7.04 -45.16 -25.87
CA GLU A 1048 -8.35 -44.58 -26.18
C GLU A 1048 -9.18 -44.44 -24.90
N GLU A 1049 -9.47 -43.21 -24.49
CA GLU A 1049 -10.45 -42.94 -23.44
C GLU A 1049 -11.84 -42.78 -24.05
N GLU A 1050 -12.84 -43.44 -23.44
CA GLU A 1050 -14.23 -43.21 -23.80
C GLU A 1050 -14.60 -41.74 -23.54
N TYR A 1051 -14.87 -41.02 -24.62
CA TYR A 1051 -15.44 -39.68 -24.54
C TYR A 1051 -16.94 -39.78 -24.23
N PRO A 1052 -17.45 -39.07 -23.20
CA PRO A 1052 -18.88 -39.02 -22.95
C PRO A 1052 -19.60 -38.48 -24.19
N LYS A 1053 -20.66 -39.16 -24.62
CA LYS A 1053 -21.42 -38.80 -25.83
C LYS A 1053 -22.53 -37.79 -25.57
N ASP A 1054 -22.81 -37.48 -24.31
CA ASP A 1054 -23.90 -36.61 -23.86
C ASP A 1054 -23.36 -35.37 -23.14
N ASN A 1055 -23.98 -34.21 -23.40
CA ASN A 1055 -23.58 -32.90 -22.87
C ASN A 1055 -23.64 -32.86 -21.34
N THR A 1056 -24.63 -33.49 -20.71
CA THR A 1056 -24.77 -33.50 -19.24
C THR A 1056 -23.62 -34.28 -18.58
N GLN A 1057 -23.12 -35.33 -19.23
CA GLN A 1057 -21.97 -36.08 -18.73
C GLN A 1057 -20.66 -35.32 -18.93
N ILE A 1058 -20.55 -34.56 -20.02
CA ILE A 1058 -19.40 -33.67 -20.27
C ILE A 1058 -19.33 -32.58 -19.18
N GLU A 1059 -20.44 -31.89 -18.92
CA GLU A 1059 -20.54 -30.87 -17.87
C GLU A 1059 -20.19 -31.43 -16.49
N SER A 1060 -20.73 -32.60 -16.13
CA SER A 1060 -20.42 -33.26 -14.86
C SER A 1060 -18.95 -33.65 -14.75
N LYS A 1061 -18.34 -34.18 -15.82
CA LYS A 1061 -16.92 -34.54 -15.86
C LYS A 1061 -16.03 -33.30 -15.73
N LEU A 1062 -16.40 -32.19 -16.37
CA LEU A 1062 -15.69 -30.91 -16.26
C LEU A 1062 -15.76 -30.34 -14.84
N ALA A 1063 -16.93 -30.35 -14.20
CA ALA A 1063 -17.08 -29.88 -12.83
C ALA A 1063 -16.22 -30.70 -11.85
N MET A 1064 -16.19 -32.02 -11.99
CA MET A 1064 -15.33 -32.89 -11.18
C MET A 1064 -13.85 -32.65 -11.43
N ALA A 1065 -13.43 -32.46 -12.69
CA ALA A 1065 -12.04 -32.14 -13.03
C ALA A 1065 -11.62 -30.78 -12.45
N GLN A 1066 -12.52 -29.80 -12.39
CA GLN A 1066 -12.25 -28.50 -11.76
C GLN A 1066 -12.04 -28.65 -10.24
N LEU A 1067 -12.90 -29.39 -9.55
CA LEU A 1067 -12.73 -29.68 -8.12
C LEU A 1067 -11.42 -30.43 -7.86
N ALA A 1068 -11.11 -31.43 -8.68
CA ALA A 1068 -9.88 -32.20 -8.59
C ALA A 1068 -8.63 -31.33 -8.81
N TYR A 1069 -8.65 -30.43 -9.80
CA TYR A 1069 -7.54 -29.52 -10.06
C TYR A 1069 -7.29 -28.59 -8.87
N ARG A 1070 -8.35 -28.02 -8.28
CA ARG A 1070 -8.23 -27.14 -7.10
C ARG A 1070 -7.70 -27.89 -5.89
N PHE A 1071 -8.19 -29.11 -5.64
CA PHE A 1071 -7.66 -29.99 -4.61
C PHE A 1071 -6.16 -30.24 -4.82
N ILE A 1072 -5.74 -30.66 -6.02
CA ILE A 1072 -4.33 -30.93 -6.34
C ILE A 1072 -3.45 -29.68 -6.16
N HIS A 1073 -3.96 -28.50 -6.52
CA HIS A 1073 -3.22 -27.25 -6.38
C HIS A 1073 -2.96 -26.90 -4.91
N ASN A 1074 -3.95 -27.16 -4.04
CA ASN A 1074 -3.92 -26.83 -2.62
C ASN A 1074 -3.37 -27.99 -1.73
N TYR A 1075 -3.05 -29.13 -2.32
CA TYR A 1075 -2.46 -30.28 -1.61
C TYR A 1075 -0.96 -30.05 -1.37
N HIS A 1076 -0.60 -29.66 -0.14
CA HIS A 1076 0.76 -29.31 0.26
C HIS A 1076 1.37 -30.24 1.34
N GLU A 1077 0.91 -31.49 1.45
CA GLU A 1077 1.38 -32.43 2.48
C GLU A 1077 2.40 -33.45 1.95
N VAL A 1078 3.10 -34.08 2.90
CA VAL A 1078 3.89 -35.30 2.68
C VAL A 1078 3.13 -36.48 3.30
N PRO A 1079 2.71 -37.50 2.53
CA PRO A 1079 2.06 -38.70 3.06
C PRO A 1079 2.87 -39.39 4.15
N CYS A 1080 2.19 -40.19 4.98
CA CYS A 1080 2.80 -40.93 6.08
C CYS A 1080 3.56 -40.06 7.11
N SER A 1081 3.20 -38.78 7.21
CA SER A 1081 3.71 -37.86 8.23
C SER A 1081 2.86 -37.86 9.49
N SER A 1082 3.49 -37.66 10.64
CA SER A 1082 2.79 -37.35 11.89
C SER A 1082 2.21 -35.92 11.88
N PRO A 1083 1.29 -35.56 12.81
CA PRO A 1083 0.84 -34.17 12.97
C PRO A 1083 1.99 -33.17 13.23
N THR A 1084 3.07 -33.63 13.89
CA THR A 1084 4.28 -32.83 14.13
C THR A 1084 5.16 -32.66 12.88
N GLY A 1085 4.85 -33.37 11.79
CA GLY A 1085 5.58 -33.30 10.52
C GLY A 1085 6.74 -34.29 10.39
N GLU A 1086 6.84 -35.26 11.28
CA GLU A 1086 7.84 -36.33 11.20
C GLU A 1086 7.39 -37.39 10.19
N VAL A 1087 8.25 -37.70 9.22
CA VAL A 1087 7.94 -38.61 8.12
C VAL A 1087 8.43 -40.02 8.45
N ASN A 1088 7.57 -41.03 8.33
CA ASN A 1088 7.98 -42.43 8.41
C ASN A 1088 8.54 -42.91 7.06
N GLU A 1089 9.86 -43.13 7.00
CA GLU A 1089 10.58 -43.50 5.76
C GLU A 1089 10.06 -44.79 5.11
N ASN A 1090 9.83 -45.84 5.89
CA ASN A 1090 9.39 -47.13 5.35
C ASN A 1090 7.97 -47.01 4.78
N ALA A 1091 7.06 -46.37 5.53
CA ALA A 1091 5.68 -46.18 5.09
C ALA A 1091 5.61 -45.29 3.83
N LEU A 1092 6.40 -44.21 3.77
CA LEU A 1092 6.45 -43.35 2.59
C LEU A 1092 7.05 -44.08 1.37
N SER A 1093 8.05 -44.94 1.57
CA SER A 1093 8.60 -45.77 0.49
C SER A 1093 7.56 -46.76 -0.06
N GLU A 1094 6.78 -47.41 0.82
CA GLU A 1094 5.67 -48.28 0.42
C GLU A 1094 4.59 -47.50 -0.34
N TYR A 1095 4.27 -46.28 0.13
CA TYR A 1095 3.32 -45.38 -0.52
C TYR A 1095 3.74 -45.03 -1.96
N PHE A 1096 5.03 -44.75 -2.20
CA PHE A 1096 5.53 -44.46 -3.54
C PHE A 1096 5.53 -45.67 -4.49
N GLU A 1097 5.87 -46.86 -3.99
CA GLU A 1097 5.79 -48.08 -4.81
C GLU A 1097 4.35 -48.41 -5.18
N GLU A 1098 3.40 -48.17 -4.27
CA GLU A 1098 1.98 -48.33 -4.56
C GLU A 1098 1.46 -47.28 -5.55
N LEU A 1099 1.87 -46.01 -5.43
CA LEU A 1099 1.59 -44.98 -6.45
C LEU A 1099 2.07 -45.41 -7.84
N LYS A 1100 3.27 -45.99 -7.93
CA LYS A 1100 3.84 -46.47 -9.19
C LYS A 1100 3.05 -47.66 -9.75
N ARG A 1101 2.52 -48.54 -8.89
CA ARG A 1101 1.62 -49.64 -9.29
C ARG A 1101 0.30 -49.09 -9.82
N LEU A 1102 -0.31 -48.16 -9.09
CA LEU A 1102 -1.58 -47.53 -9.45
C LEU A 1102 -1.49 -46.69 -10.72
N ALA A 1103 -0.43 -45.89 -10.89
CA ALA A 1103 -0.20 -45.11 -12.10
C ALA A 1103 -0.19 -45.98 -13.36
N LYS A 1104 0.39 -47.19 -13.29
CA LYS A 1104 0.32 -48.17 -14.38
C LYS A 1104 -1.10 -48.71 -14.58
N GLN A 1105 -1.80 -49.03 -13.49
CA GLN A 1105 -3.19 -49.53 -13.55
C GLN A 1105 -4.15 -48.52 -14.17
N TYR A 1106 -3.97 -47.23 -13.90
CA TYR A 1106 -4.78 -46.13 -14.44
C TYR A 1106 -4.29 -45.60 -15.80
N ASN A 1107 -3.22 -46.15 -16.37
CA ASN A 1107 -2.54 -45.61 -17.58
C ASN A 1107 -2.16 -44.13 -17.43
N ARG A 1108 -1.54 -43.77 -16.30
CA ARG A 1108 -1.12 -42.41 -15.89
C ARG A 1108 0.35 -42.37 -15.47
N THR A 1109 1.21 -43.10 -16.17
CA THR A 1109 2.62 -43.23 -15.82
C THR A 1109 3.39 -41.93 -16.08
N SER A 1110 2.97 -41.15 -17.08
CA SER A 1110 3.61 -39.89 -17.46
C SER A 1110 3.57 -38.81 -16.37
N ILE A 1111 2.54 -38.82 -15.51
CA ILE A 1111 2.36 -37.81 -14.44
C ILE A 1111 2.98 -38.20 -13.11
N LEU A 1112 3.43 -39.45 -12.94
CA LEU A 1112 4.03 -39.93 -11.70
C LEU A 1112 5.19 -39.04 -11.19
N PRO A 1113 6.11 -38.53 -12.05
CA PRO A 1113 7.14 -37.58 -11.61
C PRO A 1113 6.58 -36.28 -11.00
N ILE A 1114 5.44 -35.79 -11.49
CA ILE A 1114 4.76 -34.59 -10.98
C ILE A 1114 4.27 -34.83 -9.56
N ILE A 1115 3.59 -35.96 -9.34
CA ILE A 1115 3.05 -36.32 -8.03
C ILE A 1115 4.19 -36.48 -7.02
N ILE A 1116 5.21 -37.27 -7.35
CA ILE A 1116 6.34 -37.54 -6.46
C ILE A 1116 7.14 -36.27 -6.19
N GLY A 1117 7.47 -35.50 -7.22
CA GLY A 1117 8.25 -34.27 -7.07
C GLY A 1117 7.56 -33.22 -6.22
N ARG A 1118 6.23 -33.09 -6.33
CA ARG A 1118 5.44 -32.20 -5.45
C ARG A 1118 5.42 -32.68 -4.00
N ILE A 1119 5.19 -33.97 -3.76
CA ILE A 1119 5.24 -34.55 -2.41
C ILE A 1119 6.61 -34.31 -1.78
N LEU A 1120 7.70 -34.65 -2.47
CA LEU A 1120 9.06 -34.44 -1.98
C LEU A 1120 9.38 -32.93 -1.80
N GLY A 1121 8.87 -32.10 -2.71
CA GLY A 1121 8.94 -30.66 -2.66
C GLY A 1121 8.12 -30.00 -1.55
N ASN A 1122 7.36 -30.77 -0.74
CA ASN A 1122 6.56 -30.30 0.40
C ASN A 1122 7.11 -30.71 1.78
N PHE A 1123 8.31 -31.33 1.85
CA PHE A 1123 8.97 -31.60 3.13
C PHE A 1123 9.10 -30.34 4.00
N ARG A 1124 8.59 -30.39 5.24
CA ARG A 1124 8.56 -29.23 6.15
C ARG A 1124 9.96 -28.73 6.49
N GLU A 1125 10.11 -27.41 6.57
CA GLU A 1125 11.35 -26.75 6.95
C GLU A 1125 11.54 -26.79 8.47
N THR A 1126 12.34 -27.76 8.94
CA THR A 1126 12.77 -27.84 10.32
C THR A 1126 14.19 -27.28 10.49
N LYS A 1127 14.69 -27.17 11.73
CA LYS A 1127 16.07 -26.75 12.01
C LYS A 1127 17.11 -27.57 11.23
N ASP A 1128 16.80 -28.84 10.98
CA ASP A 1128 17.67 -29.81 10.30
C ASP A 1128 17.40 -29.95 8.80
N TYR A 1129 16.61 -29.05 8.20
CA TYR A 1129 16.35 -29.08 6.76
C TYR A 1129 17.63 -28.86 5.91
N PRO A 1130 17.78 -29.56 4.77
CA PRO A 1130 16.94 -30.69 4.34
C PRO A 1130 17.27 -31.95 5.18
N PRO A 1131 16.26 -32.70 5.65
CA PRO A 1131 16.52 -33.90 6.44
C PRO A 1131 17.13 -35.02 5.56
N GLU A 1132 17.91 -35.92 6.16
CA GLU A 1132 18.63 -36.96 5.40
C GLU A 1132 17.68 -37.89 4.61
N ILE A 1133 16.48 -38.16 5.15
CA ILE A 1133 15.42 -38.93 4.47
C ILE A 1133 15.04 -38.30 3.13
N PHE A 1134 14.92 -36.97 3.06
CA PHE A 1134 14.60 -36.27 1.83
C PHE A 1134 15.74 -36.42 0.82
N CYS A 1135 17.00 -36.28 1.27
CA CYS A 1135 18.17 -36.51 0.43
C CYS A 1135 18.19 -37.93 -0.17
N ARG A 1136 17.92 -38.95 0.66
CA ARG A 1136 17.88 -40.36 0.22
C ARG A 1136 16.80 -40.61 -0.83
N PHE A 1137 15.60 -40.06 -0.67
CA PHE A 1137 14.53 -40.23 -1.66
C PHE A 1137 14.88 -39.60 -3.01
N VAL A 1138 15.45 -38.39 -3.02
CA VAL A 1138 15.87 -37.72 -4.27
C VAL A 1138 16.90 -38.57 -5.02
N GLU A 1139 17.89 -39.11 -4.31
CA GLU A 1139 18.89 -40.00 -4.92
C GLU A 1139 18.31 -41.36 -5.34
N HIS A 1140 17.34 -41.90 -4.58
CA HIS A 1140 16.69 -43.17 -4.89
C HIS A 1140 15.93 -43.12 -6.22
N PHE A 1141 15.14 -42.06 -6.45
CA PHE A 1141 14.36 -41.93 -7.68
C PHE A 1141 15.20 -41.62 -8.92
N ASN A 1142 16.25 -40.81 -8.76
CA ASN A 1142 17.22 -40.52 -9.82
C ASN A 1142 16.59 -40.04 -11.15
N ASP A 1143 15.55 -39.20 -11.11
CA ASP A 1143 14.80 -38.71 -12.29
C ASP A 1143 14.78 -37.17 -12.39
N ASN A 1144 15.26 -36.61 -13.51
CA ASN A 1144 15.35 -35.15 -13.71
C ASN A 1144 13.97 -34.47 -13.72
N ARG A 1145 12.90 -35.21 -14.07
CA ARG A 1145 11.52 -34.69 -14.05
C ARG A 1145 11.03 -34.48 -12.61
N ILE A 1146 11.40 -35.38 -11.70
CA ILE A 1146 11.11 -35.23 -10.26
C ILE A 1146 11.90 -34.04 -9.70
N ASP A 1147 13.19 -33.92 -10.06
CA ASP A 1147 14.02 -32.79 -9.62
C ASP A 1147 13.44 -31.43 -10.03
N SER A 1148 12.91 -31.34 -11.25
CA SER A 1148 12.25 -30.13 -11.76
C SER A 1148 11.01 -29.76 -10.94
N GLU A 1149 10.22 -30.74 -10.54
CA GLU A 1149 9.00 -30.54 -9.75
C GLU A 1149 9.29 -30.21 -8.29
N ILE A 1150 10.35 -30.80 -7.71
CA ILE A 1150 10.89 -30.38 -6.40
C ILE A 1150 11.32 -28.91 -6.47
N ARG A 1151 12.10 -28.54 -7.49
CA ARG A 1151 12.54 -27.15 -7.70
C ARG A 1151 11.34 -26.20 -7.81
N CYS A 1152 10.32 -26.58 -8.58
CA CYS A 1152 9.08 -25.81 -8.75
C CYS A 1152 8.34 -25.60 -7.43
N ALA A 1153 8.14 -26.68 -6.65
CA ALA A 1153 7.51 -26.61 -5.34
C ALA A 1153 8.29 -25.69 -4.39
N LEU A 1154 9.62 -25.86 -4.31
CA LEU A 1154 10.49 -25.02 -3.46
C LEU A 1154 10.45 -23.54 -3.86
N TYR A 1155 10.41 -23.24 -5.16
CA TYR A 1155 10.27 -21.88 -5.66
C TYR A 1155 8.91 -21.27 -5.28
N ASN A 1156 7.83 -22.03 -5.48
CA ASN A 1156 6.46 -21.58 -5.22
C ASN A 1156 6.13 -21.40 -3.73
N ARG A 1157 6.85 -22.08 -2.82
CA ARG A 1157 6.70 -21.89 -1.36
C ARG A 1157 6.85 -20.45 -0.90
N ARG A 1158 7.60 -19.62 -1.64
CA ARG A 1158 7.76 -18.20 -1.34
C ARG A 1158 6.42 -17.44 -1.34
N GLY A 1159 5.49 -17.86 -2.19
CA GLY A 1159 4.25 -17.12 -2.43
C GLY A 1159 4.49 -15.72 -3.01
N MET A 1160 3.52 -14.84 -2.82
CA MET A 1160 3.59 -13.44 -3.26
C MET A 1160 4.43 -12.61 -2.30
N THR A 1161 5.38 -11.84 -2.83
CA THR A 1161 6.20 -10.89 -2.07
C THR A 1161 5.87 -9.46 -2.46
N THR A 1162 5.80 -8.55 -1.49
CA THR A 1162 5.77 -7.10 -1.72
C THR A 1162 7.09 -6.50 -1.22
N ARG A 1163 7.52 -5.39 -1.82
CA ARG A 1163 8.76 -4.68 -1.49
C ARG A 1163 8.55 -3.18 -1.62
N SER A 1164 9.37 -2.38 -0.97
CA SER A 1164 9.36 -0.93 -1.22
C SER A 1164 9.93 -0.63 -2.63
N PRO A 1165 9.50 0.46 -3.31
CA PRO A 1165 9.89 0.73 -4.71
C PRO A 1165 11.39 0.77 -4.99
N PHE A 1166 12.21 1.02 -3.96
CA PHE A 1166 13.66 1.22 -4.09
C PHE A 1166 14.48 0.16 -3.34
N GLU A 1167 13.85 -0.91 -2.83
CA GLU A 1167 14.51 -1.93 -1.99
C GLU A 1167 15.48 -2.84 -2.76
N GLY A 1168 15.25 -2.99 -4.06
CA GLY A 1168 16.00 -3.90 -4.94
C GLY A 1168 15.89 -5.38 -4.52
N GLY A 1169 16.93 -6.15 -4.82
CA GLY A 1169 17.00 -7.60 -4.66
C GLY A 1169 17.23 -8.10 -3.23
N THR A 1170 16.81 -7.37 -2.19
CA THR A 1170 17.07 -7.71 -0.78
C THR A 1170 16.39 -9.02 -0.38
N ILE A 1171 15.14 -9.22 -0.81
CA ILE A 1171 14.35 -10.45 -0.57
C ILE A 1171 15.04 -11.65 -1.21
N GLU A 1172 15.44 -11.51 -2.48
CA GLU A 1172 16.13 -12.56 -3.23
C GLU A 1172 17.46 -12.96 -2.57
N ARG A 1173 18.22 -11.99 -2.05
CA ARG A 1173 19.46 -12.26 -1.28
C ARG A 1173 19.22 -13.03 0.01
N HIS A 1174 18.08 -12.84 0.67
CA HIS A 1174 17.72 -13.67 1.81
C HIS A 1174 17.49 -15.13 1.39
N HIS A 1175 16.75 -15.36 0.29
CA HIS A 1175 16.56 -16.71 -0.25
C HIS A 1175 17.88 -17.35 -0.69
N ILE A 1176 18.79 -16.61 -1.31
CA ILE A 1176 20.14 -17.11 -1.66
C ILE A 1176 20.86 -17.62 -0.40
N LYS A 1177 20.82 -16.88 0.72
CA LYS A 1177 21.44 -17.33 1.99
C LYS A 1177 20.78 -18.60 2.51
N THR A 1178 19.45 -18.67 2.45
CA THR A 1178 18.67 -19.85 2.89
C THR A 1178 19.00 -21.08 2.05
N PHE A 1179 18.93 -21.00 0.72
CA PHE A 1179 19.26 -22.12 -0.16
C PHE A 1179 20.75 -22.48 -0.12
N THR A 1180 21.64 -21.54 0.13
CA THR A 1180 23.07 -21.80 0.38
C THR A 1180 23.26 -22.69 1.60
N LYS A 1181 22.57 -22.37 2.71
CA LYS A 1181 22.58 -23.19 3.93
C LYS A 1181 22.02 -24.60 3.66
N TYR A 1182 20.94 -24.73 2.89
CA TYR A 1182 20.35 -26.02 2.54
C TYR A 1182 21.27 -26.86 1.64
N ARG A 1183 21.85 -26.24 0.62
CA ARG A 1183 22.85 -26.87 -0.27
C ARG A 1183 24.05 -27.39 0.52
N ASP A 1184 24.59 -26.59 1.43
CA ASP A 1184 25.80 -26.97 2.17
C ASP A 1184 25.56 -28.14 3.12
N LYS A 1185 24.34 -28.26 3.67
CA LYS A 1185 23.92 -29.45 4.42
C LYS A 1185 23.70 -30.67 3.52
N ALA A 1186 23.02 -30.50 2.38
CA ALA A 1186 22.72 -31.58 1.44
C ALA A 1186 23.99 -32.16 0.77
N ARG A 1187 25.09 -31.39 0.72
CA ARG A 1187 26.32 -31.70 0.00
C ARG A 1187 26.90 -33.10 0.30
N TYR A 1188 26.73 -33.60 1.52
CA TYR A 1188 27.28 -34.89 1.92
C TYR A 1188 26.35 -36.07 1.62
N TYR A 1189 25.09 -35.81 1.25
CA TYR A 1189 24.03 -36.83 1.20
C TYR A 1189 23.30 -36.93 -0.15
N SER A 1190 23.20 -35.83 -0.93
CA SER A 1190 22.49 -35.83 -2.21
C SER A 1190 23.07 -34.81 -3.20
N PRO A 1191 23.89 -35.25 -4.18
CA PRO A 1191 24.34 -34.40 -5.28
C PRO A 1191 23.20 -33.81 -6.14
N ARG A 1192 22.09 -34.54 -6.33
CA ARG A 1192 20.96 -34.05 -7.11
C ARG A 1192 20.23 -32.91 -6.42
N LEU A 1193 20.02 -33.02 -5.11
CA LEU A 1193 19.40 -31.95 -4.33
C LEU A 1193 20.31 -30.70 -4.24
N VAL A 1194 21.64 -30.90 -4.19
CA VAL A 1194 22.62 -29.81 -4.35
C VAL A 1194 22.40 -29.07 -5.67
N ASN A 1195 22.29 -29.80 -6.80
CA ASN A 1195 22.06 -29.19 -8.11
C ASN A 1195 20.73 -28.40 -8.16
N ILE A 1196 19.66 -28.91 -7.53
CA ILE A 1196 18.39 -28.19 -7.41
C ILE A 1196 18.59 -26.86 -6.68
N PHE A 1197 19.24 -26.88 -5.50
CA PHE A 1197 19.49 -25.66 -4.73
C PHE A 1197 20.45 -24.70 -5.44
N GLU A 1198 21.46 -25.20 -6.16
CA GLU A 1198 22.34 -24.35 -6.97
C GLU A 1198 21.58 -23.68 -8.12
N GLY A 1199 20.63 -24.37 -8.74
CA GLY A 1199 19.71 -23.80 -9.72
C GLY A 1199 18.91 -22.64 -9.13
N LEU A 1200 18.26 -22.88 -7.97
CA LEU A 1200 17.49 -21.85 -7.26
C LEU A 1200 18.37 -20.66 -6.85
N ILE A 1201 19.58 -20.90 -6.35
CA ILE A 1201 20.52 -19.82 -6.01
C ILE A 1201 20.83 -18.95 -7.22
N LYS A 1202 21.13 -19.54 -8.38
CA LYS A 1202 21.42 -18.79 -9.63
C LYS A 1202 20.20 -18.01 -10.09
N GLU A 1203 19.02 -18.61 -10.03
CA GLU A 1203 17.75 -17.95 -10.36
C GLU A 1203 17.51 -16.73 -9.47
N TYR A 1204 17.67 -16.87 -8.14
CA TYR A 1204 17.54 -15.75 -7.21
C TYR A 1204 18.66 -14.71 -7.35
N GLN A 1205 19.87 -15.08 -7.79
CA GLN A 1205 20.93 -14.12 -8.09
C GLN A 1205 20.56 -13.23 -9.27
N LEU A 1206 20.06 -13.83 -10.35
CA LEU A 1206 19.57 -13.09 -11.52
C LEU A 1206 18.37 -12.21 -11.18
N MET A 1207 17.43 -12.72 -10.36
CA MET A 1207 16.31 -11.92 -9.86
C MET A 1207 16.81 -10.76 -9.00
N ALA A 1208 17.74 -10.98 -8.07
CA ALA A 1208 18.26 -9.92 -7.22
C ALA A 1208 18.88 -8.78 -8.05
N GLU A 1209 19.68 -9.13 -9.06
CA GLU A 1209 20.29 -8.14 -9.96
C GLU A 1209 19.24 -7.42 -10.80
N LYS A 1210 18.25 -8.12 -11.34
CA LYS A 1210 17.14 -7.53 -12.08
C LYS A 1210 16.40 -6.50 -11.22
N GLU A 1211 16.08 -6.87 -9.98
CA GLU A 1211 15.33 -6.05 -9.04
C GLU A 1211 16.16 -4.83 -8.57
N ASP A 1212 17.48 -4.98 -8.39
CA ASP A 1212 18.36 -3.83 -8.13
C ASP A 1212 18.39 -2.85 -9.32
N ASN A 1213 18.46 -3.37 -10.54
CA ASN A 1213 18.46 -2.55 -11.74
C ASN A 1213 17.10 -1.85 -11.94
N GLU A 1214 15.99 -2.54 -11.67
CA GLU A 1214 14.65 -1.96 -11.69
C GLU A 1214 14.47 -0.89 -10.61
N ALA A 1215 14.94 -1.14 -9.38
CA ALA A 1215 14.93 -0.16 -8.30
C ALA A 1215 15.73 1.11 -8.68
N LYS A 1216 16.94 0.94 -9.23
CA LYS A 1216 17.74 2.06 -9.74
C LYS A 1216 17.03 2.83 -10.85
N LEU A 1217 16.40 2.13 -11.80
CA LEU A 1217 15.65 2.76 -12.90
C LEU A 1217 14.43 3.54 -12.39
N LEU A 1218 13.68 2.97 -11.45
CA LEU A 1218 12.54 3.63 -10.83
C LEU A 1218 12.97 4.88 -10.06
N ASP A 1219 14.04 4.78 -9.29
CA ASP A 1219 14.59 5.86 -8.46
C ASP A 1219 15.07 7.08 -9.27
N ILE A 1220 15.46 6.86 -10.53
CA ILE A 1220 15.88 7.95 -11.44
C ILE A 1220 14.75 8.43 -12.37
N THR A 1221 13.65 7.68 -12.49
CA THR A 1221 12.57 7.97 -13.44
C THR A 1221 11.36 8.62 -12.78
N ASN A 1222 11.07 8.23 -11.53
CA ASN A 1222 9.98 8.71 -10.68
C ASN A 1222 10.52 9.49 -9.51
#